data_AF-A0AAV5VNJ8-F1
#
_entry.id   AF-A0AAV5VNJ8-F1
#
_cell.length_a   1.000
_cell.length_b   1.000
_cell.length_c   1.000
_cell.angle_alpha   90.00
_cell.angle_beta   90.00
_cell.angle_gamma   90.00
#
_symmetry.space_group_name_H-M   'P 1'
#
loop_
_entity.id
_entity.type
_entity.pdbx_description
1 polymer ?
#
loop_
_entity_poly.entity_id
_entity_poly.type
_entity_poly.pdbx_seq_one_letter_code
_entity_poly.pdbx_strand_id
1 'polypeptide(L)'
;VEQPDIICITESWLNSRTPSSLLIGNLPYTVVRRDRTRSRGGGTLLIIRDHFHFSVVQSVNDDIECLSVDLLTSSSLFIRLCIVYRPPSYSNPQTESLTDSLSDLIATSPYPVVFIGDFNSDNITSPISPIDKTLDSFVSSSGLSHLIRSPTRNNRCIDWLLTSDISCISDPIVTPAFPSSDHSGISFSIDYHCLPTPQSLVRDYARANYEDLTTYLHSFDWYDLFCSSPNSNDMYNVFTSVVHNGIDQFVPYHCPKPKIASYPSHIQNLINHRNILFAKINIPSVRSQYEQCSRDLLFKIKKWNQFCEKKKIKRTKDLYRHIRSLTKTKSIVPKELISSSGCAVTGISNITNLLATQFASYFTLDDGCIPTIPSLRLPPFLSNVSFLPTDVFKALKHLSPSCSTGYDNIPQIIFRNCASAIALPLFQAALNAIHEWTVANQLSLSESKCTHLHIGRSPIPSYHINNVALSQKSENAPERDLGLQVVPSLLRTASIDTRISKAQTALFIMLRAVSINCADILLKCFQTYVLPHLEFASPFWNPYVKKHCERLEKVQQQFTRILFYRCFPSPSYPIGLPSYPQRLSHLGLQALFERPLRDRTNTFGVHIECTRSTPRFHCFPRRVAMLLNTLPPYIHRSPSMNVYKSRL
;
A
#
# COMPACT_ATOMS: atom_id res chain seq x y z
N VAL A 1 1.09 -17.75 -21.40
CA VAL A 1 2.01 -16.86 -20.66
C VAL A 1 2.46 -17.64 -19.47
N GLU A 2 3.77 -17.85 -19.35
CA GLU A 2 4.35 -18.55 -18.21
C GLU A 2 4.00 -17.83 -16.91
N GLN A 3 3.86 -18.61 -15.84
CA GLN A 3 3.41 -18.15 -14.55
C GLN A 3 4.41 -18.59 -13.47
N PRO A 4 5.66 -18.09 -13.53
CA PRO A 4 6.73 -18.55 -12.65
C PRO A 4 6.36 -18.37 -11.17
N ASP A 5 6.84 -19.29 -10.34
CA ASP A 5 6.63 -19.25 -8.90
C ASP A 5 7.58 -18.27 -8.20
N ILE A 6 8.80 -18.21 -8.70
CA ILE A 6 9.86 -17.31 -8.23
C ILE A 6 10.46 -16.60 -9.45
N ILE A 7 10.69 -15.29 -9.34
CA ILE A 7 11.33 -14.47 -10.36
C ILE A 7 12.52 -13.76 -9.73
N CYS A 8 13.70 -13.97 -10.30
CA CYS A 8 14.95 -13.33 -9.93
C CYS A 8 15.28 -12.21 -10.93
N ILE A 9 15.46 -10.98 -10.46
CA ILE A 9 15.78 -9.82 -11.28
C ILE A 9 17.03 -9.13 -10.71
N THR A 10 18.09 -9.10 -11.52
CA THR A 10 19.26 -8.23 -11.32
C THR A 10 19.01 -6.88 -11.99
N GLU A 11 19.77 -5.85 -11.59
CA GLU A 11 19.61 -4.50 -12.13
C GLU A 11 18.18 -3.95 -12.09
N SER A 12 17.50 -4.11 -10.95
CA SER A 12 16.12 -3.61 -10.80
C SER A 12 15.99 -2.09 -10.93
N TRP A 13 17.07 -1.35 -10.62
CA TRP A 13 17.17 0.12 -10.64
C TRP A 13 16.11 0.80 -9.76
N LEU A 14 15.62 0.07 -8.75
CA LEU A 14 14.64 0.54 -7.79
C LEU A 14 15.30 1.33 -6.65
N ASN A 15 14.46 1.99 -5.85
CA ASN A 15 14.88 2.71 -4.65
C ASN A 15 13.74 2.71 -3.62
N SER A 16 14.07 3.10 -2.39
CA SER A 16 13.16 3.15 -1.24
C SER A 16 11.87 3.95 -1.47
N ARG A 17 11.86 4.88 -2.44
CA ARG A 17 10.65 5.67 -2.80
C ARG A 17 9.70 4.92 -3.74
N THR A 18 10.11 3.79 -4.28
CA THR A 18 9.31 2.99 -5.22
C THR A 18 8.59 1.89 -4.45
N PRO A 19 7.27 1.92 -4.29
CA PRO A 19 6.57 0.89 -3.51
C PRO A 19 6.56 -0.44 -4.27
N SER A 20 6.70 -1.57 -3.57
CA SER A 20 6.67 -2.91 -4.19
C SER A 20 5.34 -3.21 -4.90
N SER A 21 4.22 -2.63 -4.44
CA SER A 21 2.92 -2.74 -5.11
C SER A 21 2.87 -2.12 -6.49
N LEU A 22 3.81 -1.23 -6.84
CA LEU A 22 3.92 -0.72 -8.20
C LEU A 22 4.41 -1.81 -9.17
N LEU A 23 5.17 -2.79 -8.68
CA LEU A 23 5.75 -3.87 -9.49
C LEU A 23 4.72 -4.96 -9.76
N ILE A 24 4.05 -5.41 -8.70
CA ILE A 24 3.16 -6.58 -8.74
C ILE A 24 1.66 -6.23 -8.73
N GLY A 25 1.29 -5.00 -8.36
CA GLY A 25 -0.10 -4.61 -8.16
C GLY A 25 -0.83 -5.55 -7.20
N ASN A 26 -1.90 -6.17 -7.70
CA ASN A 26 -2.71 -7.16 -6.97
C ASN A 26 -2.34 -8.62 -7.31
N LEU A 27 -1.24 -8.87 -8.01
CA LEU A 27 -0.80 -10.24 -8.29
C LEU A 27 -0.45 -10.97 -6.97
N PRO A 28 -0.67 -12.29 -6.87
CA PRO A 28 -0.45 -13.08 -5.65
C PRO A 28 1.03 -13.39 -5.43
N TYR A 29 1.85 -12.34 -5.37
CA TYR A 29 3.28 -12.39 -5.13
C TYR A 29 3.68 -11.43 -4.01
N THR A 30 4.79 -11.77 -3.39
CA THR A 30 5.53 -11.01 -2.40
C THR A 30 6.86 -10.60 -3.01
N VAL A 31 7.30 -9.38 -2.71
CA VAL A 31 8.54 -8.80 -3.24
C VAL A 31 9.56 -8.66 -2.12
N VAL A 32 10.73 -9.24 -2.33
CA VAL A 32 11.93 -9.03 -1.50
C VAL A 32 12.98 -8.36 -2.38
N ARG A 33 13.65 -7.31 -1.90
CA ARG A 33 14.60 -6.57 -2.75
C ARG A 33 15.69 -5.91 -1.94
N ARG A 34 16.83 -5.68 -2.59
CA ARG A 34 17.97 -4.91 -2.10
C ARG A 34 18.19 -3.72 -3.03
N ASP A 35 17.73 -2.56 -2.60
CA ASP A 35 17.82 -1.31 -3.36
C ASP A 35 19.19 -0.63 -3.13
N ARG A 36 19.81 -0.10 -4.19
CA ARG A 36 21.05 0.67 -4.06
C ARG A 36 20.78 2.06 -3.49
N THR A 37 21.57 2.48 -2.49
CA THR A 37 21.34 3.74 -1.75
C THR A 37 22.11 4.93 -2.33
N ARG A 38 23.34 4.72 -2.82
CA ARG A 38 24.30 5.79 -3.14
C ARG A 38 24.40 6.16 -4.62
N SER A 39 24.07 5.27 -5.56
CA SER A 39 24.22 5.52 -7.00
C SER A 39 23.04 5.01 -7.83
N ARG A 40 22.98 5.46 -9.08
CA ARG A 40 21.95 5.04 -10.05
C ARG A 40 22.42 3.77 -10.76
N GLY A 41 21.54 2.76 -10.84
CA GLY A 41 21.83 1.46 -11.47
C GLY A 41 22.18 0.36 -10.45
N GLY A 42 21.94 -0.90 -10.80
CA GLY A 42 22.09 -2.06 -9.90
C GLY A 42 20.81 -2.43 -9.14
N GLY A 43 20.98 -3.14 -8.03
CA GLY A 43 19.95 -3.63 -7.12
C GLY A 43 19.37 -5.00 -7.52
N THR A 44 19.10 -5.84 -6.53
CA THR A 44 18.54 -7.19 -6.73
C THR A 44 17.10 -7.28 -6.22
N LEU A 45 16.28 -8.09 -6.89
CA LEU A 45 14.84 -8.20 -6.66
C LEU A 45 14.41 -9.66 -6.83
N LEU A 46 13.74 -10.19 -5.80
CA LEU A 46 13.04 -11.47 -5.80
C LEU A 46 11.52 -11.22 -5.75
N ILE A 47 10.78 -11.90 -6.61
CA ILE A 47 9.31 -11.91 -6.62
C ILE A 47 8.86 -13.35 -6.41
N ILE A 48 8.24 -13.65 -5.28
CA ILE A 48 7.91 -15.02 -4.82
C ILE A 48 6.39 -15.13 -4.67
N ARG A 49 5.77 -16.22 -5.13
CA ARG A 49 4.32 -16.44 -4.93
C ARG A 49 3.94 -16.41 -3.45
N ASP A 50 2.78 -15.81 -3.14
CA ASP A 50 2.33 -15.58 -1.75
C ASP A 50 2.17 -16.87 -0.92
N HIS A 51 2.01 -18.03 -1.57
CA HIS A 51 1.85 -19.32 -0.90
C HIS A 51 3.17 -19.95 -0.42
N PHE A 52 4.34 -19.45 -0.88
CA PHE A 52 5.61 -19.93 -0.35
C PHE A 52 5.88 -19.37 1.05
N HIS A 53 6.50 -20.20 1.86
CA HIS A 53 7.09 -19.81 3.13
C HIS A 53 8.59 -19.61 2.90
N PHE A 54 9.11 -18.47 3.35
CA PHE A 54 10.52 -18.16 3.23
C PHE A 54 10.96 -17.20 4.34
N SER A 55 12.23 -17.24 4.70
CA SER A 55 12.90 -16.26 5.55
C SER A 55 13.96 -15.52 4.74
N VAL A 56 14.17 -14.23 5.04
CA VAL A 56 15.24 -13.44 4.41
C VAL A 56 16.52 -13.62 5.20
N VAL A 57 17.59 -14.02 4.52
CA VAL A 57 18.92 -14.20 5.13
C VAL A 57 19.63 -12.86 5.14
N GLN A 58 20.13 -12.45 6.30
CA GLN A 58 20.89 -11.21 6.43
C GLN A 58 22.29 -11.38 5.84
N SER A 59 22.71 -10.42 5.00
CA SER A 59 24.08 -10.39 4.48
C SER A 59 25.04 -9.88 5.55
N VAL A 60 26.21 -10.50 5.65
CA VAL A 60 27.31 -10.04 6.53
C VAL A 60 27.96 -8.78 5.97
N ASN A 61 27.99 -8.66 4.63
CA ASN A 61 28.58 -7.52 3.93
C ASN A 61 27.52 -6.75 3.16
N ASP A 62 27.33 -5.49 3.53
CA ASP A 62 26.30 -4.64 2.95
C ASP A 62 26.67 -4.03 1.59
N ASP A 63 27.96 -4.03 1.24
CA ASP A 63 28.47 -3.44 0.00
C ASP A 63 28.26 -4.33 -1.23
N ILE A 64 27.89 -5.60 -1.02
CA ILE A 64 27.61 -6.57 -2.07
C ILE A 64 26.14 -6.56 -2.45
N GLU A 65 25.87 -6.63 -3.76
CA GLU A 65 24.53 -6.71 -4.30
C GLU A 65 24.07 -8.17 -4.37
N CYS A 66 23.92 -8.79 -3.20
CA CYS A 66 23.38 -10.13 -3.03
C CYS A 66 22.13 -10.09 -2.14
N LEU A 67 21.10 -10.82 -2.53
CA LEU A 67 19.88 -11.02 -1.73
C LEU A 67 19.60 -12.51 -1.62
N SER A 68 19.41 -12.99 -0.40
CA SER A 68 19.29 -14.41 -0.11
C SER A 68 18.04 -14.71 0.69
N VAL A 69 17.36 -15.80 0.35
CA VAL A 69 16.18 -16.30 1.07
C VAL A 69 16.30 -17.79 1.28
N ASP A 70 15.87 -18.26 2.46
CA ASP A 70 15.69 -19.68 2.72
C ASP A 70 14.24 -20.04 2.42
N LEU A 71 14.03 -20.84 1.37
CA LEU A 71 12.73 -21.31 0.93
C LEU A 71 12.34 -22.54 1.74
N LEU A 72 11.20 -22.49 2.44
CA LEU A 72 10.66 -23.64 3.15
C LEU A 72 9.91 -24.55 2.18
N THR A 73 10.35 -25.80 2.09
CA THR A 73 9.60 -26.86 1.41
C THR A 73 8.65 -27.56 2.39
N SER A 74 7.60 -28.21 1.86
CA SER A 74 6.61 -28.89 2.71
C SER A 74 7.16 -30.12 3.45
N SER A 75 8.34 -30.61 3.06
CA SER A 75 9.07 -31.71 3.69
C SER A 75 10.11 -31.25 4.72
N SER A 76 10.04 -30.00 5.19
CA SER A 76 11.02 -29.38 6.11
C SER A 76 12.44 -29.27 5.54
N LEU A 77 12.64 -29.57 4.25
CA LEU A 77 13.88 -29.23 3.56
C LEU A 77 13.84 -27.74 3.25
N PHE A 78 14.96 -27.06 3.39
CA PHE A 78 15.09 -25.68 2.94
C PHE A 78 16.03 -25.66 1.74
N ILE A 79 15.85 -24.70 0.85
CA ILE A 79 16.83 -24.38 -0.19
C ILE A 79 17.16 -22.92 -0.04
N ARG A 80 18.46 -22.61 0.04
CA ARG A 80 18.92 -21.23 0.07
C ARG A 80 19.05 -20.72 -1.35
N LEU A 81 18.19 -19.79 -1.74
CA LEU A 81 18.23 -19.12 -3.03
C LEU A 81 18.88 -17.74 -2.88
N CYS A 82 19.99 -17.55 -3.56
CA CYS A 82 20.78 -16.34 -3.56
C CYS A 82 20.76 -15.68 -4.94
N ILE A 83 20.21 -14.48 -5.05
CA ILE A 83 20.35 -13.65 -6.25
C ILE A 83 21.59 -12.76 -6.13
N VAL A 84 22.47 -12.80 -7.12
CA VAL A 84 23.76 -12.09 -7.13
C VAL A 84 23.83 -11.14 -8.33
N TYR A 85 24.25 -9.91 -8.08
CA TYR A 85 24.67 -9.00 -9.13
C TYR A 85 26.09 -8.50 -8.84
N ARG A 86 27.03 -8.81 -9.73
CA ARG A 86 28.39 -8.26 -9.70
C ARG A 86 28.49 -7.15 -10.76
N PRO A 87 28.69 -5.88 -10.37
CA PRO A 87 28.98 -4.81 -11.31
C PRO A 87 30.21 -5.11 -12.17
N PRO A 88 30.19 -4.75 -13.47
CA PRO A 88 31.33 -4.99 -14.38
C PRO A 88 32.58 -4.19 -13.99
N SER A 89 32.41 -3.13 -13.18
CA SER A 89 33.49 -2.27 -12.68
C SER A 89 34.20 -2.80 -11.44
N TYR A 90 33.84 -3.98 -10.92
CA TYR A 90 34.47 -4.54 -9.73
C TYR A 90 35.96 -4.83 -9.97
N SER A 91 36.80 -4.34 -9.07
CA SER A 91 38.23 -4.69 -9.02
C SER A 91 38.45 -6.10 -8.44
N ASN A 92 39.68 -6.61 -8.52
CA ASN A 92 40.04 -7.91 -7.91
C ASN A 92 39.70 -7.96 -6.41
N PRO A 93 40.10 -6.99 -5.55
CA PRO A 93 39.74 -7.02 -4.13
C PRO A 93 38.24 -7.00 -3.85
N GLN A 94 37.46 -6.30 -4.68
CA GLN A 94 36.00 -6.29 -4.57
C GLN A 94 35.39 -7.64 -4.98
N THR A 95 36.00 -8.32 -5.95
CA THR A 95 35.60 -9.66 -6.38
C THR A 95 35.97 -10.71 -5.33
N GLU A 96 37.12 -10.58 -4.67
CA GLU A 96 37.52 -11.42 -3.54
C GLU A 96 36.55 -11.25 -2.35
N SER A 97 36.22 -10.00 -2.00
CA SER A 97 35.22 -9.72 -0.96
C SER A 97 33.84 -10.30 -1.28
N LEU A 98 33.46 -10.30 -2.58
CA LEU A 98 32.26 -11.00 -3.06
C LEU A 98 32.37 -12.50 -2.80
N THR A 99 33.44 -13.15 -3.24
CA THR A 99 33.62 -14.61 -3.05
C THR A 99 33.66 -15.02 -1.58
N ASP A 100 34.26 -14.20 -0.71
CA ASP A 100 34.26 -14.44 0.73
C ASP A 100 32.83 -14.43 1.29
N SER A 101 32.04 -13.42 0.91
CA SER A 101 30.65 -13.31 1.37
C SER A 101 29.74 -14.41 0.81
N LEU A 102 29.99 -14.88 -0.42
CA LEU A 102 29.30 -16.04 -0.98
C LEU A 102 29.71 -17.33 -0.25
N SER A 103 30.98 -17.46 0.16
CA SER A 103 31.48 -18.57 0.96
C SER A 103 30.82 -18.61 2.34
N ASP A 104 30.63 -17.46 2.98
CA ASP A 104 29.90 -17.35 4.26
C ASP A 104 28.43 -17.80 4.11
N LEU A 105 27.78 -17.46 3.00
CA LEU A 105 26.40 -17.90 2.73
C LEU A 105 26.29 -19.42 2.56
N ILE A 106 27.33 -20.06 2.02
CA ILE A 106 27.44 -21.51 1.92
C ILE A 106 27.67 -22.10 3.32
N ALA A 107 28.66 -21.59 4.05
CA ALA A 107 29.04 -22.11 5.37
C ALA A 107 27.92 -21.98 6.43
N THR A 108 27.10 -20.95 6.32
CA THR A 108 25.96 -20.70 7.24
C THR A 108 24.69 -21.42 6.83
N SER A 109 24.68 -22.12 5.70
CA SER A 109 23.52 -22.87 5.23
C SER A 109 23.67 -24.35 5.58
N PRO A 110 22.79 -24.93 6.40
CA PRO A 110 22.73 -26.38 6.56
C PRO A 110 22.05 -27.08 5.37
N TYR A 111 21.75 -26.33 4.30
CA TYR A 111 20.89 -26.72 3.19
C TYR A 111 21.56 -26.47 1.84
N PRO A 112 21.10 -27.13 0.76
CA PRO A 112 21.55 -26.83 -0.59
C PRO A 112 21.42 -25.35 -0.93
N VAL A 113 22.46 -24.81 -1.55
CA VAL A 113 22.56 -23.39 -1.94
C VAL A 113 22.51 -23.29 -3.45
N VAL A 114 21.71 -22.34 -3.94
CA VAL A 114 21.59 -21.99 -5.35
C VAL A 114 21.91 -20.51 -5.52
N PHE A 115 22.93 -20.20 -6.32
CA PHE A 115 23.24 -18.84 -6.76
C PHE A 115 22.76 -18.62 -8.18
N ILE A 116 22.06 -17.51 -8.41
CA ILE A 116 21.64 -17.08 -9.74
C ILE A 116 21.85 -15.58 -9.93
N GLY A 117 22.27 -15.17 -11.10
CA GLY A 117 22.25 -13.76 -11.51
C GLY A 117 23.40 -13.40 -12.43
N ASP A 118 23.68 -12.11 -12.53
CA ASP A 118 24.68 -11.56 -13.45
C ASP A 118 26.00 -11.35 -12.71
N PHE A 119 26.99 -12.19 -13.05
CA PHE A 119 28.34 -12.13 -12.48
C PHE A 119 29.27 -11.21 -13.28
N ASN A 120 28.84 -10.72 -14.45
CA ASN A 120 29.67 -9.96 -15.39
C ASN A 120 31.06 -10.60 -15.61
N SER A 121 31.11 -11.94 -15.58
CA SER A 121 32.32 -12.76 -15.68
C SER A 121 32.04 -13.89 -16.67
N ASP A 122 33.00 -14.18 -17.54
CA ASP A 122 32.82 -15.18 -18.60
C ASP A 122 34.04 -16.09 -18.64
N ASN A 123 33.91 -17.26 -18.01
CA ASN A 123 34.92 -18.31 -17.99
C ASN A 123 34.68 -19.41 -19.05
N ILE A 124 33.68 -19.28 -19.92
CA ILE A 124 33.26 -20.33 -20.85
C ILE A 124 33.50 -19.93 -22.30
N THR A 125 33.05 -18.74 -22.69
CA THR A 125 32.97 -18.32 -24.10
C THR A 125 34.07 -17.33 -24.49
N SER A 126 34.79 -16.77 -23.52
CA SER A 126 35.83 -15.77 -23.73
C SER A 126 37.16 -16.18 -23.08
N PRO A 127 38.31 -15.59 -23.50
CA PRO A 127 39.59 -15.78 -22.81
C PRO A 127 39.49 -15.35 -21.34
N ILE A 128 39.98 -16.20 -20.43
CA ILE A 128 39.84 -16.04 -18.98
C ILE A 128 40.70 -14.86 -18.48
N SER A 129 40.07 -13.81 -17.95
CA SER A 129 40.76 -12.70 -17.27
C SER A 129 41.17 -13.08 -15.84
N PRO A 130 42.07 -12.32 -15.17
CA PRO A 130 42.42 -12.58 -13.76
C PRO A 130 41.22 -12.61 -12.82
N ILE A 131 40.23 -11.75 -13.05
CA ILE A 131 38.96 -11.71 -12.31
C ILE A 131 38.18 -13.02 -12.51
N ASP A 132 38.09 -13.48 -13.76
CA ASP A 132 37.38 -14.71 -14.09
C ASP A 132 38.06 -15.91 -13.40
N LYS A 133 39.40 -15.91 -13.27
CA LYS A 133 40.14 -16.94 -12.52
C LYS A 133 39.79 -16.96 -11.03
N THR A 134 39.62 -15.80 -10.40
CA THR A 134 39.23 -15.72 -8.98
C THR A 134 37.85 -16.36 -8.77
N LEU A 135 36.88 -16.01 -9.62
CA LEU A 135 35.53 -16.58 -9.54
C LEU A 135 35.50 -18.07 -9.87
N ASP A 136 36.24 -18.51 -10.89
CA ASP A 136 36.37 -19.92 -11.27
C ASP A 136 37.02 -20.76 -10.16
N SER A 137 38.04 -20.19 -9.49
CA SER A 137 38.69 -20.80 -8.32
C SER A 137 37.71 -20.95 -7.17
N PHE A 138 36.86 -19.94 -6.91
CA PHE A 138 35.80 -20.00 -5.89
C PHE A 138 34.76 -21.08 -6.19
N VAL A 139 34.28 -21.17 -7.43
CA VAL A 139 33.31 -22.20 -7.85
C VAL A 139 33.90 -23.60 -7.59
N SER A 140 35.16 -23.79 -7.97
CA SER A 140 35.87 -25.06 -7.80
C SER A 140 36.14 -25.40 -6.32
N SER A 141 36.61 -24.43 -5.52
CA SER A 141 36.94 -24.65 -4.11
C SER A 141 35.71 -24.86 -3.23
N SER A 142 34.58 -24.28 -3.61
CA SER A 142 33.31 -24.38 -2.88
C SER A 142 32.44 -25.57 -3.30
N GLY A 143 32.93 -26.41 -4.23
CA GLY A 143 32.19 -27.56 -4.73
C GLY A 143 30.91 -27.20 -5.49
N LEU A 144 30.85 -26.02 -6.11
CA LEU A 144 29.68 -25.55 -6.84
C LEU A 144 29.68 -26.08 -8.28
N SER A 145 28.50 -26.44 -8.77
CA SER A 145 28.27 -26.86 -10.15
C SER A 145 27.68 -25.73 -10.98
N HIS A 146 28.35 -25.37 -12.08
CA HIS A 146 27.88 -24.34 -13.03
C HIS A 146 27.02 -24.98 -14.13
N LEU A 147 25.71 -24.68 -14.12
CA LEU A 147 24.72 -25.36 -14.96
C LEU A 147 24.43 -24.69 -16.31
N ILE A 148 24.67 -23.38 -16.46
CA ILE A 148 24.46 -22.66 -17.72
C ILE A 148 25.80 -22.50 -18.45
N ARG A 149 25.86 -22.97 -19.70
CA ARG A 149 27.08 -22.89 -20.53
C ARG A 149 26.86 -22.24 -21.89
N SER A 150 25.67 -21.71 -22.14
CA SER A 150 25.30 -21.03 -23.38
C SER A 150 25.29 -19.51 -23.19
N PRO A 151 25.59 -18.72 -24.24
CA PRO A 151 25.59 -17.26 -24.15
C PRO A 151 24.27 -16.70 -23.63
N THR A 152 24.36 -15.78 -22.67
CA THR A 152 23.21 -15.11 -22.06
C THR A 152 23.14 -13.64 -22.49
N ARG A 153 24.27 -13.03 -22.87
CA ARG A 153 24.32 -11.68 -23.46
C ARG A 153 25.25 -11.65 -24.66
N ASN A 154 24.70 -11.34 -25.84
CA ASN A 154 25.44 -11.40 -27.11
C ASN A 154 26.11 -12.78 -27.28
N ASN A 155 27.44 -12.83 -27.28
CA ASN A 155 28.22 -14.06 -27.37
C ASN A 155 28.89 -14.45 -26.04
N ARG A 156 28.56 -13.79 -24.93
CA ARG A 156 29.15 -14.03 -23.61
C ARG A 156 28.19 -14.75 -22.68
N CYS A 157 28.72 -15.66 -21.85
CA CYS A 157 28.01 -16.35 -20.78
C CYS A 157 28.31 -15.70 -19.42
N ILE A 158 27.57 -14.65 -19.08
CA ILE A 158 27.81 -13.84 -17.87
C ILE A 158 26.74 -13.98 -16.78
N ASP A 159 25.59 -14.55 -17.13
CA ASP A 159 24.53 -14.85 -16.18
C ASP A 159 24.68 -16.32 -15.76
N TRP A 160 25.00 -16.56 -14.49
CA TRP A 160 25.37 -17.88 -13.98
C TRP A 160 24.24 -18.49 -13.15
N LEU A 161 24.17 -19.82 -13.20
CA LEU A 161 23.39 -20.65 -12.30
C LEU A 161 24.33 -21.66 -11.64
N LEU A 162 24.62 -21.44 -10.36
CA LEU A 162 25.51 -22.27 -9.56
C LEU A 162 24.71 -22.99 -8.47
N THR A 163 25.04 -24.24 -8.20
CA THR A 163 24.43 -24.98 -7.08
C THR A 163 25.42 -25.87 -6.36
N SER A 164 25.26 -26.01 -5.04
CA SER A 164 25.98 -27.02 -4.25
C SER A 164 25.45 -28.44 -4.44
N ASP A 165 24.22 -28.60 -4.97
CA ASP A 165 23.59 -29.90 -5.19
C ASP A 165 22.75 -29.89 -6.47
N ILE A 166 23.24 -30.61 -7.49
CA ILE A 166 22.59 -30.72 -8.80
C ILE A 166 21.21 -31.38 -8.70
N SER A 167 21.00 -32.28 -7.72
CA SER A 167 19.75 -33.03 -7.60
C SER A 167 18.54 -32.14 -7.29
N CYS A 168 18.77 -30.92 -6.77
CA CYS A 168 17.73 -29.95 -6.47
C CYS A 168 17.22 -29.18 -7.70
N ILE A 169 17.90 -29.28 -8.85
CA ILE A 169 17.61 -28.47 -10.05
C ILE A 169 17.29 -29.36 -11.25
N SER A 170 16.18 -29.08 -11.92
CA SER A 170 15.73 -29.73 -13.15
C SER A 170 15.58 -28.73 -14.31
N ASP A 171 15.86 -29.18 -15.53
CA ASP A 171 15.67 -28.46 -16.80
C ASP A 171 16.21 -27.01 -16.89
N PRO A 172 17.49 -26.74 -16.55
CA PRO A 172 18.05 -25.40 -16.71
C PRO A 172 18.20 -25.04 -18.19
N ILE A 173 17.48 -23.99 -18.63
CA ILE A 173 17.48 -23.50 -20.01
C ILE A 173 17.66 -21.99 -20.09
N VAL A 174 18.30 -21.54 -21.18
CA VAL A 174 18.33 -20.12 -21.55
C VAL A 174 17.07 -19.79 -22.35
N THR A 175 16.38 -18.74 -21.93
CA THR A 175 15.12 -18.26 -22.48
C THR A 175 15.29 -16.92 -23.19
N PRO A 176 14.42 -16.58 -24.16
CA PRO A 176 14.51 -15.30 -24.85
C PRO A 176 14.47 -14.13 -23.86
N ALA A 177 15.33 -13.14 -24.08
CA ALA A 177 15.37 -11.90 -23.29
C ALA A 177 13.97 -11.30 -23.08
N PHE A 178 13.73 -10.60 -21.98
CA PHE A 178 12.58 -9.70 -21.96
C PHE A 178 12.73 -8.67 -23.08
N PRO A 179 11.67 -8.26 -23.81
CA PRO A 179 11.83 -7.35 -24.95
C PRO A 179 12.45 -5.98 -24.63
N SER A 180 12.58 -5.63 -23.34
CA SER A 180 13.23 -4.43 -22.83
C SER A 180 14.63 -4.66 -22.25
N SER A 181 15.16 -5.89 -22.30
CA SER A 181 16.48 -6.28 -21.79
C SER A 181 17.36 -6.78 -22.94
N ASP A 182 18.66 -6.57 -22.82
CA ASP A 182 19.70 -7.13 -23.69
C ASP A 182 20.26 -8.46 -23.17
N HIS A 183 19.84 -8.90 -21.97
CA HIS A 183 20.18 -10.21 -21.41
C HIS A 183 19.05 -11.23 -21.66
N SER A 184 19.44 -12.45 -22.01
CA SER A 184 18.58 -13.62 -22.07
C SER A 184 18.22 -14.07 -20.65
N GLY A 185 17.02 -14.62 -20.46
CA GLY A 185 16.61 -15.13 -19.16
C GLY A 185 17.15 -16.53 -18.90
N ILE A 186 17.21 -16.96 -17.64
CA ILE A 186 17.46 -18.35 -17.25
C ILE A 186 16.19 -18.89 -16.60
N SER A 187 15.73 -20.06 -17.03
CA SER A 187 14.59 -20.78 -16.45
C SER A 187 15.04 -22.17 -16.02
N PHE A 188 14.61 -22.59 -14.85
CA PHE A 188 14.89 -23.90 -14.29
C PHE A 188 13.78 -24.23 -13.29
N SER A 189 13.61 -25.53 -13.02
CA SER A 189 12.73 -26.05 -12.00
C SER A 189 13.57 -26.38 -10.77
N ILE A 190 13.01 -26.11 -9.60
CA ILE A 190 13.56 -26.59 -8.33
C ILE A 190 12.64 -27.73 -7.92
N ASP A 191 13.21 -28.91 -7.65
CA ASP A 191 12.44 -30.08 -7.23
C ASP A 191 11.80 -29.78 -5.86
N TYR A 192 10.56 -29.31 -5.93
CA TYR A 192 9.76 -28.86 -4.81
C TYR A 192 8.57 -29.80 -4.67
N HIS A 193 8.66 -30.75 -3.74
CA HIS A 193 7.49 -31.51 -3.33
C HIS A 193 6.59 -30.58 -2.50
N CYS A 194 5.63 -29.93 -3.15
CA CYS A 194 4.47 -29.34 -2.48
C CYS A 194 3.39 -30.40 -2.44
N LEU A 195 2.84 -30.69 -1.27
CA LEU A 195 1.48 -31.25 -1.24
C LEU A 195 0.57 -30.23 -1.94
N PRO A 196 -0.14 -30.61 -3.01
CA PRO A 196 -1.01 -29.68 -3.72
C PRO A 196 -1.92 -29.03 -2.69
N THR A 197 -1.86 -27.70 -2.58
CA THR A 197 -2.73 -26.98 -1.65
C THR A 197 -4.15 -27.38 -2.03
N PRO A 198 -4.96 -27.97 -1.12
CA PRO A 198 -6.32 -28.33 -1.46
C PRO A 198 -6.98 -27.07 -2.02
N GLN A 199 -7.56 -27.17 -3.23
CA GLN A 199 -8.28 -26.05 -3.82
C GLN A 199 -9.28 -25.58 -2.77
N SER A 200 -9.08 -24.37 -2.25
CA SER A 200 -9.92 -23.84 -1.19
C SER A 200 -11.35 -23.77 -1.74
N LEU A 201 -12.19 -24.68 -1.26
CA LEU A 201 -13.62 -24.68 -1.56
C LEU A 201 -14.19 -23.41 -0.91
N VAL A 202 -14.79 -22.55 -1.72
CA VAL A 202 -15.41 -21.31 -1.25
C VAL A 202 -16.93 -21.44 -1.35
N ARG A 203 -17.66 -20.98 -0.33
CA ARG A 203 -19.13 -20.93 -0.34
C ARG A 203 -19.62 -20.02 -1.49
N ASP A 204 -20.54 -20.52 -2.29
CA ASP A 204 -21.18 -19.81 -3.41
C ASP A 204 -22.51 -19.21 -2.97
N TYR A 205 -22.43 -18.04 -2.33
CA TYR A 205 -23.60 -17.29 -1.87
C TYR A 205 -24.50 -16.78 -3.01
N ALA A 206 -24.03 -16.78 -4.26
CA ALA A 206 -24.90 -16.41 -5.39
C ALA A 206 -25.88 -17.53 -5.74
N ARG A 207 -25.53 -18.78 -5.45
CA ARG A 207 -26.36 -19.98 -5.68
C ARG A 207 -27.00 -20.54 -4.41
N ALA A 208 -26.93 -19.80 -3.31
CA ALA A 208 -27.55 -20.20 -2.05
C ALA A 208 -29.09 -20.24 -2.16
N ASN A 209 -29.71 -21.23 -1.51
CA ASN A 209 -31.16 -21.28 -1.39
C ASN A 209 -31.62 -20.43 -0.19
N TYR A 210 -31.87 -19.15 -0.44
CA TYR A 210 -32.25 -18.20 0.60
C TYR A 210 -33.68 -18.41 1.14
N GLU A 211 -34.56 -19.05 0.37
CA GLU A 211 -35.94 -19.32 0.78
C GLU A 211 -35.97 -20.40 1.87
N ASP A 212 -35.29 -21.53 1.62
CA ASP A 212 -35.17 -22.61 2.60
C ASP A 212 -34.35 -22.17 3.81
N LEU A 213 -33.25 -21.43 3.60
CA LEU A 213 -32.45 -20.88 4.70
C LEU A 213 -33.28 -19.94 5.60
N THR A 214 -34.14 -19.10 5.01
CA THR A 214 -35.02 -18.21 5.78
C THR A 214 -36.08 -19.00 6.53
N THR A 215 -36.63 -20.05 5.92
CA THR A 215 -37.62 -20.94 6.56
C THR A 215 -37.00 -21.70 7.73
N TYR A 216 -35.79 -22.22 7.56
CA TYR A 216 -35.00 -22.84 8.62
C TYR A 216 -34.79 -21.87 9.79
N LEU A 217 -34.39 -20.62 9.54
CA LEU A 217 -34.16 -19.63 10.61
C LEU A 217 -35.44 -19.23 11.35
N HIS A 218 -36.61 -19.25 10.68
CA HIS A 218 -37.91 -19.02 11.34
C HIS A 218 -38.37 -20.21 12.18
N SER A 219 -37.83 -21.41 11.98
CA SER A 219 -38.23 -22.59 12.75
C SER A 219 -37.75 -22.58 14.20
N PHE A 220 -36.83 -21.66 14.54
CA PHE A 220 -36.30 -21.51 15.90
C PHE A 220 -37.11 -20.50 16.70
N ASP A 221 -37.45 -20.86 17.94
CA ASP A 221 -37.91 -19.91 18.95
C ASP A 221 -36.70 -19.20 19.56
N TRP A 222 -36.40 -18.02 19.03
CA TRP A 222 -35.27 -17.20 19.50
C TRP A 222 -35.41 -16.74 20.94
N TYR A 223 -36.64 -16.62 21.46
CA TYR A 223 -36.85 -16.19 22.84
C TYR A 223 -36.36 -17.27 23.80
N ASP A 224 -36.80 -18.52 23.60
CA ASP A 224 -36.41 -19.66 24.43
C ASP A 224 -34.88 -19.93 24.37
N LEU A 225 -34.31 -19.85 23.16
CA LEU A 225 -32.87 -20.00 22.95
C LEU A 225 -32.05 -18.93 23.69
N PHE A 226 -32.55 -17.69 23.76
CA PHE A 226 -31.85 -16.59 24.42
C PHE A 226 -32.09 -16.55 25.92
N CYS A 227 -33.23 -17.01 26.42
CA CYS A 227 -33.50 -17.11 27.86
C CYS A 227 -32.48 -17.99 28.58
N SER A 228 -31.90 -18.97 27.89
CA SER A 228 -30.85 -19.84 28.41
C SER A 228 -29.45 -19.20 28.38
N SER A 229 -29.30 -18.00 27.83
CA SER A 229 -28.01 -17.30 27.67
C SER A 229 -27.80 -16.25 28.78
N PRO A 230 -26.68 -16.25 29.51
CA PRO A 230 -26.50 -15.39 30.67
C PRO A 230 -26.09 -13.94 30.35
N ASN A 231 -25.61 -13.66 29.13
CA ASN A 231 -25.20 -12.33 28.69
C ASN A 231 -25.37 -12.14 27.17
N SER A 232 -25.20 -10.90 26.70
CA SER A 232 -25.35 -10.54 25.29
C SER A 232 -24.39 -11.28 24.33
N ASN A 233 -23.19 -11.63 24.80
CA ASN A 233 -22.19 -12.34 23.99
C ASN A 233 -22.61 -13.79 23.77
N ASP A 234 -23.13 -14.46 24.79
CA ASP A 234 -23.64 -15.83 24.69
C ASP A 234 -24.87 -15.91 23.79
N MET A 235 -25.78 -14.94 23.89
CA MET A 235 -26.92 -14.81 22.96
C MET A 235 -26.45 -14.69 21.51
N TYR A 236 -25.42 -13.87 21.27
CA TYR A 236 -24.86 -13.70 19.93
C TYR A 236 -24.10 -14.94 19.44
N ASN A 237 -23.44 -15.69 20.32
CA ASN A 237 -22.80 -16.97 19.98
C ASN A 237 -23.83 -18.04 19.57
N VAL A 238 -24.95 -18.13 20.28
CA VAL A 238 -26.07 -19.02 19.91
C VAL A 238 -26.63 -18.60 18.54
N PHE A 239 -26.87 -17.29 18.35
CA PHE A 239 -27.33 -16.76 17.07
C PHE A 239 -26.39 -17.10 15.90
N THR A 240 -25.10 -16.82 16.04
CA THR A 240 -24.11 -17.07 14.99
C THR A 240 -24.00 -18.56 14.69
N SER A 241 -24.05 -19.43 15.70
CA SER A 241 -24.02 -20.89 15.53
C SER A 241 -25.20 -21.41 14.71
N VAL A 242 -26.42 -20.95 14.99
CA VAL A 242 -27.62 -21.33 14.22
C VAL A 242 -27.52 -20.86 12.77
N VAL A 243 -27.05 -19.63 12.54
CA VAL A 243 -26.86 -19.07 11.20
C VAL A 243 -25.77 -19.82 10.43
N HIS A 244 -24.64 -20.16 11.06
CA HIS A 244 -23.59 -20.97 10.44
C HIS A 244 -24.09 -22.34 10.02
N ASN A 245 -24.86 -23.02 10.86
CA ASN A 245 -25.44 -24.31 10.53
C ASN A 245 -26.39 -24.18 9.31
N GLY A 246 -27.22 -23.13 9.26
CA GLY A 246 -28.01 -22.82 8.08
C GLY A 246 -27.17 -22.58 6.83
N ILE A 247 -26.09 -21.80 6.93
CA ILE A 247 -25.16 -21.59 5.81
C ILE A 247 -24.58 -22.93 5.35
N ASP A 248 -24.24 -23.81 6.28
CA ASP A 248 -23.60 -25.07 5.97
C ASP A 248 -24.50 -26.01 5.17
N GLN A 249 -25.79 -26.02 5.50
CA GLN A 249 -26.82 -26.82 4.84
C GLN A 249 -27.28 -26.22 3.50
N PHE A 250 -27.46 -24.89 3.42
CA PHE A 250 -28.21 -24.25 2.32
C PHE A 250 -27.33 -23.43 1.35
N VAL A 251 -26.02 -23.32 1.59
CA VAL A 251 -25.09 -22.60 0.70
C VAL A 251 -24.10 -23.57 0.05
N PRO A 252 -24.12 -23.78 -1.27
CA PRO A 252 -23.22 -24.73 -1.92
C PRO A 252 -21.75 -24.26 -1.94
N TYR A 253 -20.81 -25.18 -2.15
CA TYR A 253 -19.41 -24.87 -2.38
C TYR A 253 -19.08 -24.78 -3.88
N HIS A 254 -18.04 -24.01 -4.21
CA HIS A 254 -17.41 -24.02 -5.53
C HIS A 254 -15.89 -23.90 -5.44
N CYS A 255 -15.18 -24.44 -6.42
CA CYS A 255 -13.75 -24.20 -6.61
C CYS A 255 -13.55 -22.97 -7.52
N PRO A 256 -13.05 -21.84 -7.01
CA PRO A 256 -12.74 -20.69 -7.87
C PRO A 256 -11.58 -21.05 -8.81
N LYS A 257 -11.85 -21.07 -10.13
CA LYS A 257 -10.78 -21.21 -11.12
C LYS A 257 -9.93 -19.93 -11.14
N PRO A 258 -8.60 -20.00 -11.07
CA PRO A 258 -7.76 -18.82 -11.20
C PRO A 258 -8.04 -18.14 -12.54
N LYS A 259 -8.32 -16.83 -12.53
CA LYS A 259 -8.43 -16.04 -13.76
C LYS A 259 -7.05 -15.96 -14.40
N ILE A 260 -6.76 -16.83 -15.36
CA ILE A 260 -5.53 -16.77 -16.15
C ILE A 260 -5.66 -15.55 -17.06
N ALA A 261 -4.96 -14.47 -16.70
CA ALA A 261 -4.84 -13.30 -17.57
C ALA A 261 -4.00 -13.71 -18.79
N SER A 262 -4.66 -13.93 -19.93
CA SER A 262 -3.98 -14.26 -21.18
C SER A 262 -4.00 -13.06 -22.13
N TYR A 263 -2.91 -12.89 -22.86
CA TYR A 263 -2.87 -11.93 -23.97
C TYR A 263 -3.82 -12.40 -25.10
N PRO A 264 -4.30 -11.49 -25.96
CA PRO A 264 -5.03 -11.88 -27.17
C PRO A 264 -4.21 -12.81 -28.08
N SER A 265 -4.89 -13.60 -28.91
CA SER A 265 -4.29 -14.57 -29.83
C SER A 265 -3.16 -13.98 -30.68
N HIS A 266 -3.35 -12.79 -31.25
CA HIS A 266 -2.31 -12.15 -32.08
C HIS A 266 -1.02 -11.84 -31.31
N ILE A 267 -1.07 -11.54 -30.01
CA ILE A 267 0.14 -11.33 -29.19
C ILE A 267 0.75 -12.68 -28.81
N GLN A 268 -0.07 -13.68 -28.49
CA GLN A 268 0.41 -15.03 -28.22
C GLN A 268 1.16 -15.61 -29.44
N ASN A 269 0.62 -15.41 -30.64
CA ASN A 269 1.26 -15.85 -31.88
C ASN A 269 2.62 -15.16 -32.09
N LEU A 270 2.74 -13.87 -31.76
CA LEU A 270 4.02 -13.16 -31.81
C LEU A 270 5.03 -13.68 -30.78
N ILE A 271 4.57 -14.03 -29.57
CA ILE A 271 5.42 -14.66 -28.55
C ILE A 271 5.94 -16.01 -29.07
N ASN A 272 5.05 -16.85 -29.60
CA ASN A 272 5.42 -18.17 -30.12
C ASN A 272 6.39 -18.04 -31.31
N HIS A 273 6.11 -17.14 -32.26
CA HIS A 273 7.00 -16.87 -33.39
C HIS A 273 8.38 -16.39 -32.93
N ARG A 274 8.42 -15.47 -31.96
CA ARG A 274 9.68 -15.00 -31.36
C ARG A 274 10.48 -16.13 -30.71
N ASN A 275 9.83 -17.02 -29.98
CA ASN A 275 10.49 -18.14 -29.32
C ASN A 275 11.08 -19.12 -30.36
N ILE A 276 10.37 -19.36 -31.47
CA ILE A 276 10.88 -20.17 -32.60
C ILE A 276 12.13 -19.53 -33.22
N LEU A 277 12.12 -18.20 -33.42
CA LEU A 277 13.28 -17.47 -33.94
C LEU A 277 14.46 -17.53 -32.97
N PHE A 278 14.20 -17.42 -31.66
CA PHE A 278 15.23 -17.49 -30.63
C PHE A 278 15.97 -18.83 -30.62
N ALA A 279 15.25 -19.95 -30.80
CA ALA A 279 15.85 -21.28 -30.92
C ALA A 279 16.88 -21.39 -32.09
N LYS A 280 16.83 -20.46 -33.05
CA LYS A 280 17.72 -20.39 -34.23
C LYS A 280 18.55 -19.10 -34.27
N ILE A 281 18.72 -18.41 -33.14
CA ILE A 281 19.34 -17.06 -33.06
C ILE A 281 20.82 -17.01 -33.47
N ASN A 282 21.49 -18.17 -33.47
CA ASN A 282 22.88 -18.30 -33.92
C ASN A 282 23.05 -18.03 -35.42
N ILE A 283 21.97 -18.08 -36.20
CA ILE A 283 21.98 -17.77 -37.63
C ILE A 283 21.85 -16.24 -37.80
N PRO A 284 22.82 -15.53 -38.42
CA PRO A 284 22.80 -14.07 -38.51
C PRO A 284 21.55 -13.47 -39.17
N SER A 285 21.02 -14.13 -40.21
CA SER A 285 19.78 -13.69 -40.89
C SER A 285 18.54 -13.82 -39.99
N VAL A 286 18.51 -14.81 -39.09
CA VAL A 286 17.43 -15.02 -38.12
C VAL A 286 17.52 -14.02 -36.97
N ARG A 287 18.73 -13.62 -36.56
CA ARG A 287 18.93 -12.62 -35.49
C ARG A 287 18.22 -11.31 -35.79
N SER A 288 18.34 -10.81 -37.03
CA SER A 288 17.65 -9.58 -37.45
C SER A 288 16.11 -9.72 -37.38
N GLN A 289 15.59 -10.89 -37.79
CA GLN A 289 14.15 -11.19 -37.68
C GLN A 289 13.68 -11.27 -36.22
N TYR A 290 14.50 -11.88 -35.35
CA TYR A 290 14.22 -11.95 -33.91
C TYR A 290 14.18 -10.56 -33.26
N GLU A 291 15.12 -9.67 -33.61
CA GLU A 291 15.15 -8.29 -33.11
C GLU A 291 13.92 -7.49 -33.58
N GLN A 292 13.54 -7.64 -34.86
CA GLN A 292 12.34 -7.02 -35.39
C GLN A 292 11.07 -7.54 -34.68
N CYS A 293 10.92 -8.87 -34.58
CA CYS A 293 9.79 -9.49 -33.90
C CYS A 293 9.72 -9.08 -32.41
N SER A 294 10.87 -8.92 -31.74
CA SER A 294 10.95 -8.46 -30.35
C SER A 294 10.46 -7.02 -30.18
N ARG A 295 10.85 -6.12 -31.10
CA ARG A 295 10.37 -4.72 -31.12
C ARG A 295 8.87 -4.64 -31.37
N ASP A 296 8.37 -5.40 -32.34
CA ASP A 296 6.94 -5.46 -32.66
C ASP A 296 6.13 -6.02 -31.50
N LEU A 297 6.61 -7.09 -30.86
CA LEU A 297 5.99 -7.66 -29.67
C LEU A 297 5.92 -6.63 -28.54
N LEU A 298 7.01 -5.92 -28.25
CA LEU A 298 7.04 -4.87 -27.22
C LEU A 298 6.02 -3.76 -27.52
N PHE A 299 5.94 -3.32 -28.78
CA PHE A 299 4.97 -2.31 -29.20
C PHE A 299 3.53 -2.79 -29.00
N LYS A 300 3.22 -4.02 -29.39
CA LYS A 300 1.87 -4.61 -29.25
C LYS A 300 1.49 -4.81 -27.78
N ILE A 301 2.41 -5.29 -26.94
CA ILE A 301 2.19 -5.42 -25.49
C ILE A 301 1.92 -4.04 -24.87
N LYS A 302 2.73 -3.01 -25.18
CA LYS A 302 2.50 -1.65 -24.69
C LYS A 302 1.12 -1.12 -25.09
N LYS A 303 0.72 -1.30 -26.35
CA LYS A 303 -0.60 -0.87 -26.86
C LYS A 303 -1.75 -1.62 -26.16
N TRP A 304 -1.58 -2.93 -25.92
CA TRP A 304 -2.57 -3.74 -25.21
C TRP A 304 -2.72 -3.34 -23.74
N ASN A 305 -1.60 -3.10 -23.04
CA ASN A 305 -1.62 -2.64 -21.65
C ASN A 305 -2.31 -1.28 -21.53
N GLN A 306 -2.01 -0.34 -22.43
CA GLN A 306 -2.72 0.96 -22.48
C GLN A 306 -4.22 0.79 -22.72
N PHE A 307 -4.63 -0.12 -23.60
CA PHE A 307 -6.05 -0.42 -23.84
C PHE A 307 -6.73 -1.01 -22.59
N CYS A 308 -6.08 -1.94 -21.91
CA CYS A 308 -6.57 -2.54 -20.68
C CYS A 308 -6.71 -1.52 -19.55
N GLU A 309 -5.69 -0.66 -19.35
CA GLU A 309 -5.74 0.41 -18.36
C GLU A 309 -6.85 1.43 -18.69
N LYS A 310 -7.00 1.84 -19.95
CA LYS A 310 -8.09 2.75 -20.38
C LYS A 310 -9.47 2.15 -20.09
N LYS A 311 -9.66 0.84 -20.33
CA LYS A 311 -10.90 0.14 -19.98
C LYS A 311 -11.17 0.13 -18.48
N LYS A 312 -10.13 -0.01 -17.65
CA LYS A 312 -10.23 0.04 -16.19
C LYS A 312 -10.54 1.46 -15.69
N ILE A 313 -10.16 2.50 -16.41
CA ILE A 313 -10.26 3.92 -16.02
C ILE A 313 -11.46 4.60 -16.72
N LYS A 314 -12.67 4.03 -16.59
CA LYS A 314 -13.90 4.67 -17.11
C LYS A 314 -14.57 5.58 -16.08
N ARG A 315 -14.53 5.22 -14.80
CA ARG A 315 -15.18 5.96 -13.69
C ARG A 315 -14.15 6.38 -12.64
N THR A 316 -14.40 7.49 -11.93
CA THR A 316 -13.50 8.00 -10.87
C THR A 316 -13.21 6.95 -9.79
N LYS A 317 -14.22 6.14 -9.40
CA LYS A 317 -14.04 5.04 -8.43
C LYS A 317 -13.09 3.94 -8.94
N ASP A 318 -13.13 3.63 -10.24
CA ASP A 318 -12.28 2.59 -10.81
C ASP A 318 -10.84 3.07 -10.97
N LEU A 319 -10.67 4.34 -11.35
CA LEU A 319 -9.38 5.02 -11.28
C LEU A 319 -8.80 4.99 -9.86
N TYR A 320 -9.64 5.28 -8.86
CA TYR A 320 -9.23 5.23 -7.47
C TYR A 320 -8.75 3.83 -7.06
N ARG A 321 -9.54 2.81 -7.37
CA ARG A 321 -9.23 1.41 -7.07
C ARG A 321 -7.94 0.95 -7.77
N HIS A 322 -7.73 1.36 -9.02
CA HIS A 322 -6.54 1.01 -9.78
C HIS A 322 -5.28 1.65 -9.20
N ILE A 323 -5.28 2.96 -8.95
CA ILE A 323 -4.11 3.61 -8.36
C ILE A 323 -3.85 3.06 -6.95
N ARG A 324 -4.90 2.88 -6.13
CA ARG A 324 -4.77 2.24 -4.81
C ARG A 324 -4.16 0.84 -4.90
N SER A 325 -4.48 0.05 -5.92
CA SER A 325 -3.85 -1.27 -6.12
C SER A 325 -2.36 -1.20 -6.41
N LEU A 326 -1.87 -0.10 -6.99
CA LEU A 326 -0.46 0.11 -7.34
C LEU A 326 0.33 0.84 -6.24
N THR A 327 -0.35 1.47 -5.29
CA THR A 327 0.27 2.29 -4.25
C THR A 327 0.07 1.76 -2.84
N LYS A 328 -0.93 0.91 -2.60
CA LYS A 328 -1.14 0.28 -1.30
C LYS A 328 0.07 -0.60 -1.00
N THR A 329 0.79 -0.30 0.07
CA THR A 329 1.83 -1.21 0.57
C THR A 329 1.13 -2.51 0.95
N LYS A 330 1.48 -3.63 0.28
CA LYS A 330 1.18 -4.95 0.85
C LYS A 330 2.02 -5.04 2.11
N SER A 331 1.41 -4.80 3.28
CA SER A 331 2.07 -5.09 4.54
C SER A 331 2.29 -6.59 4.58
N ILE A 332 3.55 -7.02 4.51
CA ILE A 332 3.91 -8.36 4.92
C ILE A 332 3.57 -8.38 6.41
N VAL A 333 2.45 -9.02 6.77
CA VAL A 333 2.21 -9.33 8.18
C VAL A 333 3.41 -10.19 8.57
N PRO A 334 4.20 -9.80 9.59
CA PRO A 334 5.28 -10.64 10.07
C PRO A 334 4.71 -12.04 10.29
N LYS A 335 5.23 -13.04 9.59
CA LYS A 335 4.79 -14.44 9.76
C LYS A 335 5.29 -15.02 11.09
N GLU A 336 6.12 -14.25 11.78
CA GLU A 336 6.78 -14.56 13.04
C GLU A 336 6.92 -13.26 13.86
N LEU A 337 6.65 -13.33 15.16
CA LEU A 337 6.97 -12.30 16.15
C LEU A 337 7.77 -12.91 17.30
N ILE A 338 8.67 -12.15 17.90
CA ILE A 338 9.40 -12.59 19.09
C ILE A 338 8.59 -12.18 20.32
N SER A 339 8.25 -13.15 21.16
CA SER A 339 7.59 -12.92 22.45
C SER A 339 8.54 -12.24 23.46
N SER A 340 7.97 -11.73 24.56
CA SER A 340 8.75 -11.16 25.67
C SER A 340 9.72 -12.16 26.32
N SER A 341 9.50 -13.46 26.15
CA SER A 341 10.40 -14.53 26.59
C SER A 341 11.48 -14.92 25.55
N GLY A 342 11.56 -14.22 24.42
CA GLY A 342 12.54 -14.49 23.36
C GLY A 342 12.15 -15.62 22.41
N CYS A 343 10.98 -16.24 22.57
CA CYS A 343 10.51 -17.32 21.71
C CYS A 343 9.83 -16.77 20.43
N ALA A 344 10.13 -17.38 19.30
CA ALA A 344 9.45 -17.16 18.03
C ALA A 344 7.99 -17.64 18.08
N VAL A 345 7.05 -16.75 17.78
CA VAL A 345 5.61 -16.99 17.72
C VAL A 345 5.17 -16.93 16.26
N THR A 346 4.69 -18.06 15.75
CA THR A 346 4.18 -18.19 14.37
C THR A 346 2.66 -18.46 14.37
N GLY A 347 2.02 -18.15 13.24
CA GLY A 347 0.57 -18.33 13.05
C GLY A 347 -0.25 -17.09 13.40
N ILE A 348 -1.25 -16.77 12.55
CA ILE A 348 -2.03 -15.53 12.61
C ILE A 348 -2.73 -15.36 13.96
N SER A 349 -3.37 -16.41 14.48
CA SER A 349 -4.09 -16.35 15.76
C SER A 349 -3.15 -16.08 16.93
N ASN A 350 -2.00 -16.76 16.97
CA ASN A 350 -1.02 -16.62 18.04
C ASN A 350 -0.36 -15.24 18.03
N ILE A 351 -0.01 -14.74 16.84
CA ILE A 351 0.52 -13.38 16.64
C ILE A 351 -0.51 -12.33 17.07
N THR A 352 -1.78 -12.52 16.71
CA THR A 352 -2.87 -11.60 17.10
C THR A 352 -3.04 -11.58 18.62
N ASN A 353 -3.04 -12.74 19.27
CA ASN A 353 -3.13 -12.85 20.73
C ASN A 353 -1.93 -12.22 21.45
N LEU A 354 -0.71 -12.40 20.91
CA LEU A 354 0.49 -11.76 21.45
C LEU A 354 0.40 -10.24 21.39
N LEU A 355 -0.02 -9.69 20.26
CA LEU A 355 -0.24 -8.24 20.10
C LEU A 355 -1.33 -7.72 21.01
N ALA A 356 -2.44 -8.44 21.15
CA ALA A 356 -3.53 -8.09 22.06
C ALA A 356 -3.08 -8.07 23.53
N THR A 357 -2.30 -9.07 23.94
CA THR A 357 -1.74 -9.17 25.30
C THR A 357 -0.78 -8.02 25.57
N GLN A 358 0.13 -7.73 24.64
CA GLN A 358 1.05 -6.61 24.74
C GLN A 358 0.29 -5.28 24.79
N PHE A 359 -0.75 -5.12 23.98
CA PHE A 359 -1.58 -3.92 23.99
C PHE A 359 -2.31 -3.74 25.33
N ALA A 360 -2.90 -4.81 25.86
CA ALA A 360 -3.57 -4.83 27.16
C ALA A 360 -2.63 -4.43 28.31
N SER A 361 -1.35 -4.82 28.26
CA SER A 361 -0.38 -4.47 29.30
C SER A 361 -0.10 -2.96 29.45
N TYR A 362 -0.44 -2.14 28.44
CA TYR A 362 -0.30 -0.69 28.53
C TYR A 362 -1.49 -0.02 29.23
N PHE A 363 -2.51 -0.79 29.62
CA PHE A 363 -3.69 -0.29 30.34
C PHE A 363 -3.67 -0.79 31.79
N THR A 364 -4.20 0.03 32.68
CA THR A 364 -4.44 -0.33 34.08
C THR A 364 -5.67 -1.22 34.17
N LEU A 365 -5.55 -2.35 34.86
CA LEU A 365 -6.69 -3.17 35.28
C LEU A 365 -7.55 -2.34 36.24
N ASP A 366 -8.84 -2.26 35.95
CA ASP A 366 -9.83 -1.62 36.83
C ASP A 366 -9.86 -2.39 38.17
N ASP A 367 -9.57 -1.70 39.27
CA ASP A 367 -9.57 -2.26 40.62
C ASP A 367 -10.96 -2.22 41.27
N GLY A 368 -11.97 -1.74 40.53
CA GLY A 368 -13.34 -1.57 41.01
C GLY A 368 -13.50 -0.46 42.05
N CYS A 369 -12.43 0.28 42.37
CA CYS A 369 -12.46 1.37 43.33
C CYS A 369 -12.87 2.68 42.64
N ILE A 370 -14.16 2.99 42.67
CA ILE A 370 -14.68 4.25 42.11
C ILE A 370 -14.30 5.42 43.04
N PRO A 371 -13.49 6.40 42.60
CA PRO A 371 -13.21 7.59 43.40
C PRO A 371 -14.48 8.43 43.54
N THR A 372 -14.66 9.08 44.69
CA THR A 372 -15.85 9.88 45.00
C THR A 372 -15.89 11.14 44.12
N ILE A 373 -16.74 11.14 43.09
CA ILE A 373 -16.90 12.30 42.19
C ILE A 373 -17.91 13.28 42.80
N PRO A 374 -17.58 14.57 42.99
CA PRO A 374 -18.53 15.57 43.46
C PRO A 374 -19.68 15.72 42.48
N SER A 375 -20.91 15.76 43.00
CA SER A 375 -22.15 15.86 42.23
C SER A 375 -22.21 17.14 41.38
N LEU A 376 -21.73 17.09 40.14
CA LEU A 376 -22.01 18.08 39.11
C LEU A 376 -23.34 17.75 38.43
N ARG A 377 -24.15 18.79 38.16
CA ARG A 377 -25.48 18.68 37.55
C ARG A 377 -25.45 17.72 36.36
N LEU A 378 -26.27 16.68 36.44
CA LEU A 378 -26.53 15.75 35.34
C LEU A 378 -26.85 16.56 34.06
N PRO A 379 -26.14 16.33 32.94
CA PRO A 379 -26.62 16.79 31.64
C PRO A 379 -27.98 16.14 31.36
N PRO A 380 -28.82 16.72 30.48
CA PRO A 380 -30.12 16.14 30.17
C PRO A 380 -29.94 14.68 29.76
N PHE A 381 -30.67 13.78 30.43
CA PHE A 381 -30.68 12.35 30.16
C PHE A 381 -30.75 12.13 28.64
N LEU A 382 -29.91 11.22 28.12
CA LEU A 382 -30.13 10.66 26.78
C LEU A 382 -31.57 10.15 26.76
N SER A 383 -32.40 10.71 25.88
CA SER A 383 -33.75 10.22 25.68
C SER A 383 -33.69 8.75 25.29
N ASN A 384 -34.66 7.95 25.77
CA ASN A 384 -34.74 6.52 25.51
C ASN A 384 -34.51 6.25 24.02
N VAL A 385 -33.38 5.62 23.71
CA VAL A 385 -33.09 5.15 22.36
C VAL A 385 -33.97 3.93 22.15
N SER A 386 -35.07 4.11 21.42
CA SER A 386 -35.94 3.01 21.00
C SER A 386 -35.59 2.66 19.56
N PHE A 387 -35.35 1.38 19.32
CA PHE A 387 -35.35 0.81 17.98
C PHE A 387 -36.52 -0.15 17.88
N LEU A 388 -37.18 -0.22 16.73
CA LEU A 388 -38.19 -1.24 16.48
C LEU A 388 -37.56 -2.39 15.66
N PRO A 389 -38.06 -3.64 15.77
CA PRO A 389 -37.65 -4.72 14.89
C PRO A 389 -37.76 -4.37 13.40
N THR A 390 -38.72 -3.51 13.05
CA THR A 390 -38.89 -2.96 11.68
C THR A 390 -37.72 -2.07 11.25
N ASP A 391 -37.08 -1.36 12.18
CA ASP A 391 -35.93 -0.51 11.89
C ASP A 391 -34.68 -1.35 11.65
N VAL A 392 -34.51 -2.42 12.44
CA VAL A 392 -33.47 -3.43 12.22
C VAL A 392 -33.68 -4.13 10.88
N PHE A 393 -34.91 -4.55 10.57
CA PHE A 393 -35.23 -5.14 9.26
C PHE A 393 -34.88 -4.22 8.09
N LYS A 394 -35.26 -2.93 8.16
CA LYS A 394 -34.90 -1.93 7.14
C LYS A 394 -33.38 -1.79 7.02
N ALA A 395 -32.67 -1.68 8.14
CA ALA A 395 -31.22 -1.57 8.16
C ALA A 395 -30.55 -2.79 7.49
N LEU A 396 -30.99 -4.01 7.81
CA LEU A 396 -30.50 -5.24 7.20
C LEU A 396 -30.79 -5.29 5.70
N LYS A 397 -31.98 -4.88 5.25
CA LYS A 397 -32.32 -4.81 3.82
C LYS A 397 -31.50 -3.77 3.06
N HIS A 398 -31.06 -2.70 3.72
CA HIS A 398 -30.17 -1.68 3.15
C HIS A 398 -28.71 -2.11 3.07
N LEU A 399 -28.32 -3.22 3.71
CA LEU A 399 -26.96 -3.76 3.58
C LEU A 399 -26.64 -4.08 2.12
N SER A 400 -25.35 -3.94 1.79
CA SER A 400 -24.88 -4.31 0.46
C SER A 400 -25.00 -5.84 0.28
N PRO A 401 -25.33 -6.34 -0.92
CA PRO A 401 -25.35 -7.77 -1.22
C PRO A 401 -23.91 -8.28 -1.39
N SER A 402 -23.06 -8.05 -0.39
CA SER A 402 -21.65 -8.39 -0.40
C SER A 402 -21.41 -9.70 0.31
N CYS A 403 -20.47 -10.49 -0.20
CA CYS A 403 -19.95 -11.68 0.48
C CYS A 403 -18.88 -11.32 1.54
N SER A 404 -18.65 -10.03 1.82
CA SER A 404 -17.77 -9.59 2.90
C SER A 404 -18.34 -10.03 4.24
N THR A 405 -17.51 -10.72 5.02
CA THR A 405 -17.84 -11.21 6.35
C THR A 405 -17.37 -10.25 7.43
N GLY A 406 -18.07 -10.24 8.57
CA GLY A 406 -17.59 -9.65 9.80
C GLY A 406 -16.62 -10.59 10.53
N TYR A 407 -16.33 -10.26 11.80
CA TYR A 407 -15.58 -11.14 12.71
C TYR A 407 -16.29 -12.48 12.95
N ASP A 408 -17.62 -12.47 12.84
CA ASP A 408 -18.51 -13.61 12.90
C ASP A 408 -18.40 -14.56 11.69
N ASN A 409 -17.62 -14.24 10.65
CA ASN A 409 -17.58 -14.99 9.40
C ASN A 409 -18.95 -15.13 8.68
N ILE A 410 -19.94 -14.29 9.00
CA ILE A 410 -21.26 -14.27 8.35
C ILE A 410 -21.29 -13.14 7.30
N PRO A 411 -21.61 -13.43 6.03
CA PRO A 411 -21.65 -12.40 5.00
C PRO A 411 -22.85 -11.46 5.08
N GLN A 412 -22.67 -10.20 4.67
CA GLN A 412 -23.75 -9.21 4.56
C GLN A 412 -24.93 -9.66 3.68
N ILE A 413 -24.67 -10.46 2.64
CA ILE A 413 -25.73 -10.99 1.77
C ILE A 413 -26.68 -11.95 2.52
N ILE A 414 -26.20 -12.70 3.52
CA ILE A 414 -27.05 -13.53 4.40
C ILE A 414 -27.96 -12.62 5.21
N PHE A 415 -27.39 -11.59 5.85
CA PHE A 415 -28.15 -10.64 6.66
C PHE A 415 -29.26 -9.93 5.87
N ARG A 416 -28.94 -9.51 4.65
CA ARG A 416 -29.88 -8.84 3.75
C ARG A 416 -31.00 -9.78 3.29
N ASN A 417 -30.65 -10.97 2.83
CA ASN A 417 -31.64 -11.87 2.23
C ASN A 417 -32.53 -12.51 3.29
N CYS A 418 -31.97 -12.88 4.45
CA CYS A 418 -32.69 -13.50 5.57
C CYS A 418 -33.20 -12.47 6.61
N ALA A 419 -33.21 -11.18 6.27
CA ALA A 419 -33.54 -10.09 7.19
C ALA A 419 -34.86 -10.29 7.97
N SER A 420 -35.87 -10.91 7.35
CA SER A 420 -37.16 -11.19 8.00
C SER A 420 -37.02 -12.15 9.18
N ALA A 421 -36.17 -13.17 9.07
CA ALA A 421 -35.98 -14.18 10.11
C ALA A 421 -35.04 -13.72 11.23
N ILE A 422 -34.10 -12.81 10.93
CA ILE A 422 -33.02 -12.46 11.86
C ILE A 422 -33.15 -11.06 12.49
N ALA A 423 -34.06 -10.22 12.01
CA ALA A 423 -34.21 -8.86 12.54
C ALA A 423 -34.59 -8.84 14.03
N LEU A 424 -35.50 -9.72 14.44
CA LEU A 424 -35.95 -9.83 15.82
C LEU A 424 -34.84 -10.32 16.78
N PRO A 425 -34.13 -11.43 16.49
CA PRO A 425 -33.06 -11.88 17.39
C PRO A 425 -31.88 -10.89 17.46
N LEU A 426 -31.51 -10.25 16.34
CA LEU A 426 -30.45 -9.24 16.34
C LEU A 426 -30.83 -7.97 17.12
N PHE A 427 -32.09 -7.57 17.07
CA PHE A 427 -32.60 -6.45 17.85
C PHE A 427 -32.41 -6.68 19.36
N GLN A 428 -32.76 -7.87 19.86
CA GLN A 428 -32.66 -8.19 21.28
C GLN A 428 -31.19 -8.24 21.76
N ALA A 429 -30.30 -8.86 20.98
CA ALA A 429 -28.87 -8.90 21.30
C ALA A 429 -28.24 -7.49 21.29
N ALA A 430 -28.62 -6.64 20.32
CA ALA A 430 -28.12 -5.27 20.22
C ALA A 430 -28.59 -4.38 21.38
N LEU A 431 -29.84 -4.51 21.83
CA LEU A 431 -30.34 -3.77 22.99
C LEU A 431 -29.60 -4.17 24.26
N ASN A 432 -29.38 -5.46 24.48
CA ASN A 432 -28.66 -5.96 25.65
C ASN A 432 -27.19 -5.48 25.63
N ALA A 433 -26.53 -5.53 24.48
CA ALA A 433 -25.15 -5.04 24.32
C ALA A 433 -25.03 -3.53 24.52
N ILE A 434 -25.98 -2.72 24.02
CA ILE A 434 -25.99 -1.27 24.25
C ILE A 434 -26.23 -0.96 25.73
N HIS A 435 -27.16 -1.66 26.38
CA HIS A 435 -27.41 -1.51 27.81
C HIS A 435 -26.17 -1.86 28.65
N GLU A 436 -25.57 -3.03 28.41
CA GLU A 436 -24.32 -3.46 29.06
C GLU A 436 -23.16 -2.47 28.79
N TRP A 437 -23.01 -1.99 27.55
CA TRP A 437 -21.98 -1.00 27.19
C TRP A 437 -22.20 0.33 27.91
N THR A 438 -23.44 0.82 28.01
CA THR A 438 -23.74 2.08 28.73
C THR A 438 -23.48 1.97 30.23
N VAL A 439 -23.74 0.80 30.82
CA VAL A 439 -23.47 0.51 32.24
C VAL A 439 -21.97 0.37 32.49
N ALA A 440 -21.24 -0.31 31.60
CA ALA A 440 -19.81 -0.57 31.74
C ALA A 440 -18.93 0.65 31.45
N ASN A 441 -19.36 1.59 30.60
CA ASN A 441 -18.47 2.62 30.07
C ASN A 441 -18.52 3.97 30.79
N GLN A 442 -19.37 4.19 31.81
CA GLN A 442 -19.50 5.42 32.65
C GLN A 442 -18.61 6.62 32.20
N LEU A 443 -18.94 7.20 31.03
CA LEU A 443 -17.91 7.84 30.18
C LEU A 443 -17.21 9.03 30.85
N SER A 444 -15.90 8.88 31.04
CA SER A 444 -14.97 9.89 31.56
C SER A 444 -13.82 10.13 30.55
N LEU A 445 -13.17 11.31 30.65
CA LEU A 445 -12.13 11.78 29.73
C LEU A 445 -10.74 11.21 30.08
N SER A 446 -9.94 10.89 29.05
CA SER A 446 -8.58 10.37 29.20
C SER A 446 -7.54 11.49 29.37
N GLU A 447 -7.09 11.71 30.60
CA GLU A 447 -6.10 12.73 30.98
C GLU A 447 -4.74 12.53 30.30
N SER A 448 -4.29 11.28 30.15
CA SER A 448 -3.01 10.92 29.53
C SER A 448 -2.91 11.27 28.04
N LYS A 449 -4.05 11.58 27.39
CA LYS A 449 -4.13 12.03 25.99
C LYS A 449 -4.27 13.54 25.87
N CYS A 450 -4.41 14.27 26.98
CA CYS A 450 -4.53 15.73 26.99
C CYS A 450 -3.13 16.36 27.03
N THR A 451 -2.90 17.35 26.17
CA THR A 451 -1.68 18.16 26.15
C THR A 451 -2.05 19.63 26.01
N HIS A 452 -1.14 20.55 26.38
CA HIS A 452 -1.40 21.97 26.25
C HIS A 452 -0.38 22.63 25.30
N LEU A 453 -0.90 23.50 24.43
CA LEU A 453 -0.11 24.31 23.50
C LEU A 453 -0.27 25.79 23.86
N HIS A 454 0.83 26.45 24.21
CA HIS A 454 0.85 27.89 24.47
C HIS A 454 1.20 28.67 23.20
N ILE A 455 0.42 29.70 22.87
CA ILE A 455 0.66 30.60 21.72
C ILE A 455 0.75 32.03 22.25
N GLY A 456 1.92 32.66 22.15
CA GLY A 456 2.13 34.04 22.58
C GLY A 456 3.48 34.29 23.24
N ARG A 457 3.66 35.50 23.79
CA ARG A 457 4.87 35.93 24.51
C ARG A 457 4.67 36.01 26.03
N SER A 458 3.48 35.66 26.51
CA SER A 458 3.16 35.70 27.93
C SER A 458 3.85 34.56 28.68
N PRO A 459 4.06 34.69 30.00
CA PRO A 459 4.53 33.58 30.82
C PRO A 459 3.61 32.36 30.62
N ILE A 460 4.21 31.19 30.42
CA ILE A 460 3.47 29.95 30.16
C ILE A 460 2.90 29.43 31.48
N PRO A 461 1.56 29.31 31.63
CA PRO A 461 0.96 28.76 32.85
C PRO A 461 1.08 27.24 32.89
N SER A 462 1.16 26.66 34.09
CA SER A 462 1.03 25.22 34.30
C SER A 462 -0.45 24.83 34.35
N TYR A 463 -0.87 23.91 33.47
CA TYR A 463 -2.25 23.42 33.41
C TYR A 463 -2.34 21.99 33.93
N HIS A 464 -3.40 21.70 34.67
CA HIS A 464 -3.67 20.38 35.24
C HIS A 464 -5.10 19.95 34.90
N ILE A 465 -5.30 18.66 34.63
CA ILE A 465 -6.62 18.03 34.57
C ILE A 465 -6.59 16.92 35.62
N ASN A 466 -7.59 16.88 36.52
CA ASN A 466 -7.67 15.90 37.62
C ASN A 466 -6.37 15.76 38.43
N ASN A 467 -5.71 16.89 38.74
CA ASN A 467 -4.41 16.97 39.43
C ASN A 467 -3.20 16.38 38.66
N VAL A 468 -3.37 15.99 37.39
CA VAL A 468 -2.26 15.58 36.51
C VAL A 468 -1.81 16.76 35.65
N ALA A 469 -0.52 17.08 35.68
CA ALA A 469 0.06 18.17 34.91
C ALA A 469 0.08 17.84 33.40
N LEU A 470 -0.47 18.73 32.57
CA LEU A 470 -0.49 18.55 31.12
C LEU A 470 0.88 18.82 30.52
N SER A 471 1.38 17.89 29.69
CA SER A 471 2.64 18.07 28.97
C SER A 471 2.60 19.26 28.01
N GLN A 472 3.62 20.12 28.09
CA GLN A 472 3.78 21.28 27.22
C GLN A 472 4.44 20.88 25.90
N LYS A 473 3.88 21.36 24.78
CA LYS A 473 4.48 21.18 23.45
C LYS A 473 5.50 22.27 23.13
N SER A 474 6.63 21.87 22.52
CA SER A 474 7.74 22.76 22.15
C SER A 474 7.92 22.83 20.63
N GLU A 475 8.78 23.74 20.14
CA GLU A 475 9.10 23.85 18.70
C GLU A 475 9.60 22.53 18.08
N ASN A 476 10.32 21.72 18.86
CA ASN A 476 10.92 20.46 18.40
C ASN A 476 9.99 19.25 18.59
N ALA A 477 8.84 19.44 19.24
CA ALA A 477 7.85 18.39 19.51
C ALA A 477 6.42 18.88 19.18
N PRO A 478 6.10 19.05 17.87
CA PRO A 478 4.81 19.57 17.43
C PRO A 478 3.65 18.65 17.80
N GLU A 479 2.49 19.23 18.09
CA GLU A 479 1.25 18.48 18.27
C GLU A 479 0.65 18.14 16.91
N ARG A 480 0.08 16.93 16.78
CA ARG A 480 -0.56 16.49 15.54
C ARG A 480 -2.08 16.58 15.68
N ASP A 481 -2.66 17.64 15.14
CA ASP A 481 -4.12 17.81 15.12
C ASP A 481 -4.66 17.64 13.70
N LEU A 482 -5.56 16.67 13.50
CA LEU A 482 -6.16 16.31 12.19
C LEU A 482 -5.12 16.18 11.05
N GLY A 483 -3.89 15.75 11.38
CA GLY A 483 -2.78 15.59 10.45
C GLY A 483 -1.94 16.85 10.18
N LEU A 484 -2.24 17.97 10.85
CA LEU A 484 -1.45 19.20 10.89
C LEU A 484 -0.43 19.14 12.02
N GLN A 485 0.77 19.67 11.80
CA GLN A 485 1.72 19.92 12.87
C GLN A 485 1.53 21.35 13.37
N VAL A 486 1.19 21.48 14.65
CA VAL A 486 1.01 22.76 15.32
C VAL A 486 2.17 22.96 16.30
N VAL A 487 2.89 24.07 16.15
CA VAL A 487 4.01 24.50 17.01
C VAL A 487 3.69 25.83 17.69
N PRO A 488 4.27 26.12 18.87
CA PRO A 488 4.02 27.36 19.62
C PRO A 488 4.23 28.65 18.81
N SER A 489 5.27 28.69 17.98
CA SER A 489 5.60 29.82 17.11
C SER A 489 4.63 30.01 15.94
N LEU A 490 3.77 29.00 15.68
CA LEU A 490 2.98 28.87 14.46
C LEU A 490 3.83 29.00 13.18
N LEU A 491 5.15 28.78 13.25
CA LEU A 491 6.04 28.89 12.09
C LEU A 491 5.72 27.76 11.10
N ARG A 492 5.20 28.17 9.94
CA ARG A 492 4.55 27.31 8.94
C ARG A 492 5.53 26.52 8.07
N THR A 493 6.84 26.78 8.17
CA THR A 493 7.84 26.28 7.22
C THR A 493 7.94 24.76 7.18
N ALA A 494 8.03 24.09 8.34
CA ALA A 494 8.10 22.63 8.43
C ALA A 494 6.83 21.95 7.89
N SER A 495 5.66 22.56 8.12
CA SER A 495 4.38 22.10 7.59
C SER A 495 4.32 22.21 6.06
N ILE A 496 4.81 23.32 5.49
CA ILE A 496 4.89 23.52 4.03
C ILE A 496 5.85 22.52 3.38
N ASP A 497 7.03 22.31 3.96
CA ASP A 497 8.04 21.39 3.44
C ASP A 497 7.54 19.94 3.41
N THR A 498 6.89 19.52 4.51
CA THR A 498 6.26 18.20 4.61
C THR A 498 5.20 18.00 3.54
N ARG A 499 4.40 19.02 3.23
CA ARG A 499 3.35 18.97 2.20
C ARG A 499 3.90 18.86 0.79
N ILE A 500 4.90 19.69 0.47
CA ILE A 500 5.61 19.62 -0.81
C ILE A 500 6.20 18.23 -0.99
N SER A 501 6.88 17.70 0.03
CA SER A 501 7.48 16.37 -0.01
C SER A 501 6.43 15.26 -0.25
N LYS A 502 5.31 15.30 0.47
CA LYS A 502 4.19 14.37 0.27
C LYS A 502 3.57 14.49 -1.13
N ALA A 503 3.32 15.70 -1.60
CA ALA A 503 2.75 15.95 -2.92
C ALA A 503 3.69 15.52 -4.06
N GLN A 504 5.00 15.80 -3.94
CA GLN A 504 6.00 15.35 -4.91
C GLN A 504 6.10 13.83 -4.94
N THR A 505 6.12 13.20 -3.77
CA THR A 505 6.13 11.73 -3.66
C THR A 505 4.89 11.14 -4.33
N ALA A 506 3.71 11.66 -4.00
CA ALA A 506 2.45 11.25 -4.63
C ALA A 506 2.46 11.48 -6.14
N LEU A 507 2.99 12.61 -6.62
CA LEU A 507 3.10 12.94 -8.05
C LEU A 507 3.95 11.92 -8.81
N PHE A 508 5.15 11.60 -8.31
CA PHE A 508 6.03 10.66 -9.01
C PHE A 508 5.53 9.23 -8.93
N ILE A 509 4.95 8.81 -7.80
CA ILE A 509 4.29 7.51 -7.68
C ILE A 509 3.12 7.42 -8.66
N MET A 510 2.26 8.44 -8.71
CA MET A 510 1.12 8.52 -9.65
C MET A 510 1.60 8.46 -11.11
N LEU A 511 2.63 9.22 -11.48
CA LEU A 511 3.15 9.23 -12.86
C LEU A 511 3.73 7.88 -13.28
N ARG A 512 4.31 7.12 -12.35
CA ARG A 512 4.79 5.75 -12.59
C ARG A 512 3.65 4.73 -12.63
N ALA A 513 2.66 4.90 -11.77
CA ALA A 513 1.49 4.02 -11.69
C ALA A 513 0.58 4.14 -12.92
N VAL A 514 0.45 5.35 -13.49
CA VAL A 514 -0.39 5.60 -14.67
C VAL A 514 0.47 5.60 -15.92
N SER A 515 0.50 4.48 -16.63
CA SER A 515 1.30 4.32 -17.86
C SER A 515 0.64 4.96 -19.09
N ILE A 516 -0.68 5.23 -19.03
CA ILE A 516 -1.41 5.89 -20.12
C ILE A 516 -0.95 7.33 -20.32
N ASN A 517 -0.60 7.66 -21.57
CA ASN A 517 -0.38 9.02 -22.04
C ASN A 517 -1.71 9.65 -22.48
N CYS A 518 -2.55 10.04 -21.52
CA CYS A 518 -3.81 10.72 -21.77
C CYS A 518 -3.94 11.92 -20.82
N ALA A 519 -4.04 13.12 -21.40
CA ALA A 519 -4.06 14.37 -20.65
C ALA A 519 -5.20 14.40 -19.63
N ASP A 520 -6.43 14.03 -20.03
CA ASP A 520 -7.60 14.03 -19.16
C ASP A 520 -7.45 13.08 -17.96
N ILE A 521 -6.90 11.89 -18.18
CA ILE A 521 -6.68 10.92 -17.10
C ILE A 521 -5.61 11.43 -16.15
N LEU A 522 -4.46 11.88 -16.66
CA LEU A 522 -3.37 12.39 -15.84
C LEU A 522 -3.78 13.64 -15.05
N LEU A 523 -4.57 14.52 -15.66
CA LEU A 523 -5.14 15.70 -15.01
C LEU A 523 -6.07 15.33 -13.85
N LYS A 524 -7.01 14.41 -14.09
CA LYS A 524 -7.90 13.87 -13.04
C LYS A 524 -7.10 13.21 -11.91
N CYS A 525 -6.05 12.46 -12.24
CA CYS A 525 -5.18 11.84 -11.24
C CYS A 525 -4.47 12.89 -10.38
N PHE A 526 -3.91 13.93 -11.01
CA PHE A 526 -3.23 15.01 -10.29
C PHE A 526 -4.17 15.72 -9.32
N GLN A 527 -5.37 16.08 -9.78
CA GLN A 527 -6.41 16.70 -8.95
C GLN A 527 -6.89 15.79 -7.80
N THR A 528 -6.83 14.47 -7.97
CA THR A 528 -7.31 13.51 -6.96
C THR A 528 -6.24 13.10 -5.94
N TYR A 529 -4.97 13.00 -6.34
CA TYR A 529 -3.91 12.39 -5.52
C TYR A 529 -2.80 13.34 -5.10
N VAL A 530 -2.54 14.37 -5.89
CA VAL A 530 -1.41 15.28 -5.63
C VAL A 530 -1.94 16.57 -5.02
N LEU A 531 -2.96 17.14 -5.67
CA LEU A 531 -3.50 18.43 -5.29
C LEU A 531 -4.06 18.47 -3.87
N PRO A 532 -4.74 17.43 -3.33
CA PRO A 532 -5.23 17.46 -1.95
C PRO A 532 -4.10 17.60 -0.92
N HIS A 533 -2.90 17.06 -1.17
CA HIS A 533 -1.76 17.27 -0.28
C HIS A 533 -1.29 18.74 -0.26
N LEU A 534 -1.42 19.42 -1.40
CA LEU A 534 -1.10 20.83 -1.56
C LEU A 534 -2.22 21.77 -1.09
N GLU A 535 -3.47 21.33 -0.95
CA GLU A 535 -4.60 22.21 -0.61
C GLU A 535 -5.18 21.96 0.79
N PHE A 536 -5.03 20.74 1.33
CA PHE A 536 -5.60 20.36 2.62
C PHE A 536 -5.22 21.35 3.74
N ALA A 537 -6.21 21.93 4.42
CA ALA A 537 -6.04 22.91 5.49
C ALA A 537 -5.24 24.16 5.08
N SER A 538 -5.32 24.59 3.83
CA SER A 538 -4.58 25.77 3.35
C SER A 538 -4.79 27.07 4.14
N PRO A 539 -5.95 27.35 4.77
CA PRO A 539 -6.06 28.53 5.64
C PRO A 539 -5.03 28.54 6.77
N PHE A 540 -4.60 27.37 7.25
CA PHE A 540 -3.63 27.23 8.34
C PHE A 540 -2.19 27.51 7.89
N TRP A 541 -1.76 26.95 6.75
CA TRP A 541 -0.34 27.00 6.33
C TRP A 541 -0.05 27.98 5.19
N ASN A 542 -1.04 28.72 4.67
CA ASN A 542 -0.90 29.61 3.51
C ASN A 542 0.39 30.45 3.60
N PRO A 543 1.36 30.30 2.67
CA PRO A 543 2.62 31.03 2.74
C PRO A 543 2.42 32.51 2.41
N TYR A 544 3.14 33.37 3.11
CA TYR A 544 3.21 34.81 2.84
C TYR A 544 4.55 35.22 2.23
N VAL A 545 5.55 34.33 2.24
CA VAL A 545 6.88 34.58 1.67
C VAL A 545 6.95 33.99 0.27
N LYS A 546 7.38 34.81 -0.71
CA LYS A 546 7.49 34.45 -2.14
C LYS A 546 8.22 33.11 -2.37
N LYS A 547 9.32 32.87 -1.65
CA LYS A 547 10.08 31.60 -1.70
C LYS A 547 9.21 30.36 -1.45
N HIS A 548 8.32 30.40 -0.46
CA HIS A 548 7.44 29.27 -0.18
C HIS A 548 6.33 29.14 -1.22
N CYS A 549 5.84 30.27 -1.74
CA CYS A 549 4.86 30.25 -2.83
C CYS A 549 5.43 29.58 -4.08
N GLU A 550 6.60 30.00 -4.53
CA GLU A 550 7.28 29.43 -5.70
C GLU A 550 7.55 27.93 -5.53
N ARG A 551 7.93 27.48 -4.32
CA ARG A 551 8.19 26.06 -4.03
C ARG A 551 6.94 25.19 -4.12
N LEU A 552 5.78 25.67 -3.68
CA LEU A 552 4.51 24.97 -3.86
C LEU A 552 4.09 24.93 -5.33
N GLU A 553 4.20 26.07 -6.03
CA GLU A 553 3.84 26.17 -7.46
C GLU A 553 4.70 25.24 -8.32
N LYS A 554 5.96 25.03 -7.93
CA LYS A 554 6.91 24.14 -8.62
C LYS A 554 6.36 22.71 -8.78
N VAL A 555 5.51 22.23 -7.86
CA VAL A 555 4.90 20.89 -7.98
C VAL A 555 3.92 20.85 -9.17
N GLN A 556 3.05 21.86 -9.33
CA GLN A 556 2.14 21.96 -10.47
C GLN A 556 2.89 22.25 -11.78
N GLN A 557 3.93 23.07 -11.74
CA GLN A 557 4.81 23.32 -12.90
C GLN A 557 5.50 22.04 -13.39
N GLN A 558 5.99 21.20 -12.47
CA GLN A 558 6.58 19.91 -12.78
C GLN A 558 5.56 18.95 -13.38
N PHE A 559 4.38 18.82 -12.77
CA PHE A 559 3.30 17.99 -13.30
C PHE A 559 2.92 18.38 -14.73
N THR A 560 2.59 19.65 -14.95
CA THR A 560 2.18 20.16 -16.27
C THR A 560 3.29 19.98 -17.30
N ARG A 561 4.57 20.05 -16.92
CA ARG A 561 5.69 19.84 -17.86
C ARG A 561 5.75 18.39 -18.31
N ILE A 562 5.63 17.47 -17.36
CA ILE A 562 5.65 16.03 -17.63
C ILE A 562 4.42 15.60 -18.43
N LEU A 563 3.24 16.15 -18.11
CA LEU A 563 2.01 15.89 -18.85
C LEU A 563 2.15 16.30 -20.32
N PHE A 564 2.67 17.50 -20.58
CA PHE A 564 2.92 17.98 -21.95
C PHE A 564 3.90 17.10 -22.69
N TYR A 565 5.04 16.75 -22.07
CA TYR A 565 6.00 15.84 -22.66
C TYR A 565 5.38 14.48 -23.04
N ARG A 566 4.50 13.94 -22.19
CA ARG A 566 3.87 12.62 -22.42
C ARG A 566 2.72 12.64 -23.43
N CYS A 567 1.90 13.69 -23.42
CA CYS A 567 0.62 13.72 -24.15
C CYS A 567 0.65 14.58 -25.41
N PHE A 568 1.57 15.54 -25.47
CA PHE A 568 1.73 16.49 -26.58
C PHE A 568 3.21 16.55 -26.99
N PRO A 569 3.80 15.42 -27.46
CA PRO A 569 5.21 15.36 -27.80
C PRO A 569 5.53 16.33 -28.95
N SER A 570 6.61 17.11 -28.79
CA SER A 570 7.11 18.02 -29.81
C SER A 570 8.54 17.64 -30.20
N PRO A 571 8.87 17.58 -31.51
CA PRO A 571 10.23 17.32 -31.99
C PRO A 571 11.26 18.35 -31.48
N SER A 572 10.82 19.56 -31.18
CA SER A 572 11.67 20.67 -30.71
C SER A 572 11.75 20.77 -29.18
N TYR A 573 11.33 19.74 -28.43
CA TYR A 573 11.47 19.75 -26.98
C TYR A 573 12.96 19.82 -26.57
N PRO A 574 13.34 20.64 -25.56
CA PRO A 574 12.48 21.40 -24.65
C PRO A 574 12.07 22.80 -25.15
N ILE A 575 12.61 23.27 -26.27
CA ILE A 575 12.38 24.62 -26.81
C ILE A 575 10.91 24.83 -27.20
N GLY A 576 10.28 23.81 -27.79
CA GLY A 576 8.86 23.82 -28.17
C GLY A 576 7.87 23.64 -27.00
N LEU A 577 8.33 23.61 -25.74
CA LEU A 577 7.43 23.48 -24.59
C LEU A 577 6.73 24.83 -24.30
N PRO A 578 5.39 24.89 -24.26
CA PRO A 578 4.70 26.13 -23.95
C PRO A 578 5.04 26.67 -22.55
N SER A 579 4.93 27.99 -22.39
CA SER A 579 5.18 28.65 -21.11
C SER A 579 4.21 28.13 -20.03
N TYR A 580 4.54 28.32 -18.74
CA TYR A 580 3.68 27.81 -17.67
C TYR A 580 2.23 28.33 -17.74
N PRO A 581 1.97 29.64 -17.96
CA PRO A 581 0.60 30.15 -18.14
C PRO A 581 -0.12 29.55 -19.35
N GLN A 582 0.57 29.33 -20.47
CA GLN A 582 -0.01 28.68 -21.65
C GLN A 582 -0.40 27.23 -21.36
N ARG A 583 0.46 26.49 -20.63
CA ARG A 583 0.16 25.11 -20.20
C ARG A 583 -1.05 25.06 -19.26
N LEU A 584 -1.18 26.04 -18.37
CA LEU A 584 -2.34 26.14 -17.48
C LEU A 584 -3.64 26.40 -18.24
N SER A 585 -3.63 27.37 -19.16
CA SER A 585 -4.77 27.70 -20.03
C SER A 585 -5.21 26.49 -20.85
N HIS A 586 -4.27 25.79 -21.49
CA HIS A 586 -4.57 24.59 -22.29
C HIS A 586 -5.18 23.45 -21.47
N LEU A 587 -4.79 23.31 -20.20
CA LEU A 587 -5.27 22.26 -19.31
C LEU A 587 -6.49 22.67 -18.47
N GLY A 588 -6.99 23.91 -18.63
CA GLY A 588 -8.06 24.45 -17.79
C GLY A 588 -7.69 24.51 -16.30
N LEU A 589 -6.40 24.69 -15.98
CA LEU A 589 -5.88 24.81 -14.62
C LEU A 589 -5.66 26.27 -14.25
N GLN A 590 -5.90 26.60 -12.97
CA GLN A 590 -5.44 27.87 -12.39
C GLN A 590 -4.11 27.67 -11.63
N ALA A 591 -3.27 28.71 -11.59
CA ALA A 591 -2.11 28.74 -10.70
C ALA A 591 -2.56 28.55 -9.25
N LEU A 592 -1.78 27.85 -8.41
CA LEU A 592 -2.26 27.52 -7.06
C LEU A 592 -2.60 28.79 -6.28
N PHE A 593 -1.81 29.85 -6.43
CA PHE A 593 -1.96 31.14 -5.73
C PHE A 593 -3.05 32.06 -6.28
N GLU A 594 -3.56 31.79 -7.48
CA GLU A 594 -4.66 32.55 -8.08
C GLU A 594 -6.04 31.96 -7.74
N ARG A 595 -6.07 30.75 -7.18
CA ARG A 595 -7.32 30.10 -6.75
C ARG A 595 -7.92 30.84 -5.56
N PRO A 596 -9.24 31.16 -5.57
CA PRO A 596 -9.89 31.83 -4.46
C PRO A 596 -9.67 31.08 -3.15
N LEU A 597 -9.33 31.80 -2.07
CA LEU A 597 -9.25 31.25 -0.70
C LEU A 597 -10.57 30.59 -0.23
N ARG A 598 -11.66 30.81 -0.96
CA ARG A 598 -12.98 30.21 -0.74
C ARG A 598 -13.09 28.74 -1.13
N ASP A 599 -12.16 28.19 -1.92
CA ASP A 599 -12.40 26.91 -2.63
C ASP A 599 -11.46 25.77 -2.23
N ARG A 600 -10.54 25.98 -1.30
CA ARG A 600 -9.58 24.92 -0.90
C ARG A 600 -10.12 23.93 0.14
N THR A 601 -11.41 24.01 0.46
CA THR A 601 -12.13 23.12 1.41
C THR A 601 -13.54 22.74 0.96
N ASN A 602 -13.93 22.98 -0.31
CA ASN A 602 -15.29 22.67 -0.77
C ASN A 602 -15.63 21.16 -0.73
N THR A 603 -14.64 20.31 -0.48
CA THR A 603 -14.83 18.88 -0.17
C THR A 603 -15.32 18.60 1.26
N PHE A 604 -15.41 19.59 2.15
CA PHE A 604 -15.81 19.42 3.56
C PHE A 604 -16.97 20.33 4.04
N GLY A 605 -17.68 21.02 3.14
CA GLY A 605 -19.00 21.61 3.46
C GLY A 605 -19.04 22.84 4.39
N VAL A 606 -17.92 23.54 4.61
CA VAL A 606 -17.93 24.80 5.39
C VAL A 606 -17.92 26.01 4.46
N HIS A 607 -19.08 26.69 4.32
CA HIS A 607 -19.20 27.94 3.56
C HIS A 607 -18.63 29.13 4.34
N ILE A 608 -17.62 29.80 3.77
CA ILE A 608 -16.93 30.96 4.36
C ILE A 608 -17.15 32.18 3.44
N GLU A 609 -17.52 33.33 4.01
CA GLU A 609 -17.73 34.60 3.29
C GLU A 609 -16.65 35.63 3.70
N CYS A 610 -16.27 36.50 2.76
CA CYS A 610 -15.33 37.59 3.05
C CYS A 610 -16.09 38.78 3.66
N THR A 611 -15.54 39.39 4.71
CA THR A 611 -16.05 40.65 5.26
C THR A 611 -15.55 41.84 4.44
N ARG A 612 -16.35 42.92 4.39
CA ARG A 612 -16.11 44.10 3.52
C ARG A 612 -15.14 45.15 4.08
N SER A 613 -14.45 44.91 5.20
CA SER A 613 -13.55 45.89 5.85
C SER A 613 -12.07 45.70 5.45
N THR A 614 -11.36 46.79 5.12
CA THR A 614 -9.90 46.84 4.84
C THR A 614 -9.07 47.05 6.12
N PRO A 615 -7.73 46.79 6.16
CA PRO A 615 -6.84 46.20 5.15
C PRO A 615 -6.39 44.75 5.48
N ARG A 616 -7.12 44.02 6.33
CA ARG A 616 -6.89 42.59 6.54
C ARG A 616 -8.19 41.84 6.31
N PHE A 617 -8.33 41.28 5.10
CA PHE A 617 -9.44 40.40 4.74
C PHE A 617 -9.41 39.13 5.61
N HIS A 618 -10.07 39.17 6.77
CA HIS A 618 -10.28 37.98 7.59
C HIS A 618 -11.52 37.24 7.08
N CYS A 619 -11.34 35.97 6.73
CA CYS A 619 -12.43 35.11 6.29
C CYS A 619 -13.09 34.48 7.53
N PHE A 620 -14.39 34.69 7.72
CA PHE A 620 -15.16 34.12 8.83
C PHE A 620 -16.23 33.15 8.31
N PRO A 621 -16.67 32.14 9.10
CA PRO A 621 -17.81 31.31 8.74
C PRO A 621 -19.02 32.18 8.39
N ARG A 622 -19.82 31.79 7.40
CA ARG A 622 -20.94 32.60 6.85
C ARG A 622 -21.85 33.20 7.94
N ARG A 623 -22.12 32.45 9.03
CA ARG A 623 -22.88 32.93 10.20
C ARG A 623 -22.29 34.19 10.83
N VAL A 624 -20.98 34.26 10.98
CA VAL A 624 -20.26 35.38 11.60
C VAL A 624 -20.10 36.53 10.60
N ALA A 625 -19.79 36.19 9.33
CA ALA A 625 -19.62 37.19 8.28
C ALA A 625 -20.92 37.95 7.96
N MET A 626 -22.09 37.30 7.99
CA MET A 626 -23.39 37.94 7.78
C MET A 626 -23.68 38.99 8.85
N LEU A 627 -23.51 38.65 10.14
CA LEU A 627 -23.69 39.57 11.26
C LEU A 627 -22.71 40.75 11.23
N LEU A 628 -21.46 40.49 10.85
CA LEU A 628 -20.47 41.55 10.69
C LEU A 628 -20.84 42.49 9.53
N ASN A 629 -21.27 41.95 8.39
CA ASN A 629 -21.63 42.74 7.21
C ASN A 629 -22.92 43.57 7.36
N THR A 630 -23.73 43.31 8.40
CA THR A 630 -24.88 44.16 8.76
C THR A 630 -24.51 45.39 9.60
N LEU A 631 -23.26 45.51 10.06
CA LEU A 631 -22.84 46.65 10.86
C LEU A 631 -22.77 47.94 10.02
N PRO A 632 -23.08 49.11 10.60
CA PRO A 632 -22.97 50.38 9.88
C PRO A 632 -21.55 50.69 9.36
N PRO A 633 -21.42 51.42 8.23
CA PRO A 633 -20.12 51.74 7.62
C PRO A 633 -19.11 52.45 8.53
N TYR A 634 -19.57 53.22 9.50
CA TYR A 634 -18.71 53.94 10.45
C TYR A 634 -18.06 53.01 11.50
N ILE A 635 -18.66 51.84 11.77
CA ILE A 635 -18.06 50.78 12.58
C ILE A 635 -16.99 50.06 11.77
N HIS A 636 -17.28 49.74 10.50
CA HIS A 636 -16.35 49.06 9.58
C HIS A 636 -15.07 49.84 9.28
N ARG A 637 -15.12 51.16 9.28
CA ARG A 637 -13.99 52.05 9.00
C ARG A 637 -13.25 52.49 10.27
N SER A 638 -13.41 51.76 11.36
CA SER A 638 -12.74 52.11 12.62
C SER A 638 -11.22 51.98 12.47
N PRO A 639 -10.46 53.05 12.79
CA PRO A 639 -9.01 53.07 12.58
C PRO A 639 -8.24 52.22 13.60
N SER A 640 -8.90 51.75 14.67
CA SER A 640 -8.31 50.87 15.67
C SER A 640 -9.36 49.95 16.31
N MET A 641 -8.90 48.86 16.95
CA MET A 641 -9.75 47.88 17.62
C MET A 641 -10.49 48.47 18.84
N ASN A 642 -9.87 49.43 19.55
CA ASN A 642 -10.51 50.11 20.67
C ASN A 642 -11.66 51.00 20.19
N VAL A 643 -11.46 51.71 19.08
CA VAL A 643 -12.50 52.54 18.44
C VAL A 643 -13.61 51.67 17.83
N TYR A 644 -13.26 50.47 17.33
CA TYR A 644 -14.24 49.49 16.86
C TYR A 644 -15.14 49.00 18.01
N LYS A 645 -14.55 48.62 19.16
CA LYS A 645 -15.29 48.16 20.35
C LYS A 645 -16.17 49.23 20.98
N SER A 646 -15.79 50.50 20.90
CA SER A 646 -16.60 51.62 21.42
C SER A 646 -17.74 52.03 20.49
N ARG A 647 -17.70 51.60 19.22
CA ARG A 647 -18.70 51.93 18.18
C ARG A 647 -19.71 50.79 17.93
N LEU A 648 -19.35 49.57 18.33
CA LEU A 648 -20.24 48.40 18.48
C LEU A 648 -21.16 48.61 19.67
#